data_AF-A0A178CUH7-F1
#
_entry.id   AF-A0A178CUH7-F1
#
_cell.length_a   1.000
_cell.length_b   1.000
_cell.length_c   1.000
_cell.angle_alpha   90.00
_cell.angle_beta   90.00
_cell.angle_gamma   90.00
#
_symmetry.space_group_name_H-M   'P 1'
#
loop_
_entity.id
_entity.type
_entity.pdbx_description
1 polymer ?
#
loop_
_entity_poly.entity_id
_entity_poly.type
_entity_poly.pdbx_seq_one_letter_code
_entity_poly.pdbx_strand_id
1 'polypeptide(L)'
;MYGIDIVRECCKLLYNHAALPHSSNRIMSEGFEYSGLEERSEIVGEVINVIYWMALIIQYESDVSPSQTQWNHDFLPSHLTNDAVGKALTTVDTLGICKRWFWNMVNACPRKKCDIPHIVEILKKNEDNFRRSDHPKCTAGTCYLAAMNSTNVQQLHKPPCTGISCEKLTFGRPKQAQSKNSEQEQNGTSNQQQNRKSGQEQELCAAVEKNLPTAWKRDRKLAENWEVKYIAISHVWADGTGVGVSSDGTNKCLFEYFMGIAKDVGCEAVWWDAVSMPVTKKARNKAMNRMHENYSKAHCTIIHEASLLQTPWREDGTPCLALVLSSWFTRGWTAVELALSKKVKVLLKPAGDEQKPTIKDLDDLLATDPKTSSMGHWLASQLIRRLKREVSDVGDLLAILSQRVTSWQSDRVVIAALLAKLKDTENNSDDPCSRVQEIIKKLKWIPNTCLLHAKSTMNGGAGFSWCPATLDDLPFDASAGMPSAIGTRERSMLQVNGNGMAQGRWRCHRLKDENARNSITMVGNDAQATLQVELALQKWEWCLLLQPCESNGSQAVLVFSNGLSNPEGNPALKCRYVGTVMVHDKTPLETAESYLVTLGEDCVESPAGDKAEDVMQKLDKALEDRKPSKNTMANDRAGMRDDTRGRTEKSVGDNWKKELELPSKLPESWQRLHAPELYDLNWALLLGNENLPAVRWICSRNPDLKSKMWDYLAIQRQHQSKKEDVEKITQVLDRAVGRSEATETGPSIPRRSQPVTNQGPRLRQSISSAPKRKVKGPLPVKKRGDD
;
A
#
# COMPACT_ATOMS: atom_id res chain seq x y z
N MET A 1 -2.00 -23.47 -17.41
CA MET A 1 -2.29 -24.74 -16.67
C MET A 1 -1.33 -24.96 -15.47
N TYR A 2 -0.19 -25.66 -15.62
CA TYR A 2 0.65 -26.18 -14.52
C TYR A 2 0.86 -25.25 -13.30
N GLY A 3 1.11 -23.95 -13.48
CA GLY A 3 1.37 -23.05 -12.35
C GLY A 3 0.20 -22.83 -11.41
N ILE A 4 -1.02 -22.71 -11.94
CA ILE A 4 -2.25 -22.61 -11.12
C ILE A 4 -2.47 -23.93 -10.37
N ASP A 5 -2.17 -25.07 -11.00
CA ASP A 5 -2.24 -26.38 -10.34
C ASP A 5 -1.18 -26.51 -9.22
N ILE A 6 0.05 -26.00 -9.43
CA ILE A 6 1.10 -26.00 -8.39
C ILE A 6 0.68 -25.09 -7.22
N VAL A 7 0.13 -23.89 -7.47
CA VAL A 7 -0.48 -23.06 -6.42
C VAL A 7 -1.56 -23.83 -5.68
N ARG A 8 -2.49 -24.49 -6.39
CA ARG A 8 -3.59 -25.25 -5.78
C ARG A 8 -3.09 -26.43 -4.93
N GLU A 9 -2.06 -27.15 -5.36
CA GLU A 9 -1.46 -28.23 -4.56
C GLU A 9 -0.64 -27.70 -3.37
N CYS A 10 0.12 -26.62 -3.51
CA CYS A 10 0.77 -25.95 -2.38
C CYS A 10 -0.26 -25.48 -1.33
N CYS A 11 -1.37 -24.89 -1.78
CA CYS A 11 -2.49 -24.49 -0.94
C CYS A 11 -3.15 -25.68 -0.22
N LYS A 12 -3.33 -26.82 -0.89
CA LYS A 12 -3.82 -28.07 -0.25
C LYS A 12 -2.85 -28.58 0.82
N LEU A 13 -1.54 -28.56 0.57
CA LEU A 13 -0.54 -28.98 1.55
C LEU A 13 -0.58 -28.11 2.81
N LEU A 14 -0.66 -26.79 2.63
CA LEU A 14 -0.83 -25.86 3.75
C LEU A 14 -2.14 -26.07 4.50
N TYR A 15 -3.26 -26.21 3.78
CA TYR A 15 -4.57 -26.46 4.41
C TYR A 15 -4.54 -27.75 5.23
N ASN A 16 -4.04 -28.85 4.67
CA ASN A 16 -3.91 -30.12 5.38
C ASN A 16 -2.94 -30.06 6.57
N HIS A 17 -1.90 -29.22 6.50
CA HIS A 17 -0.96 -29.02 7.61
C HIS A 17 -1.54 -28.11 8.72
N ALA A 18 -2.36 -27.11 8.36
CA ALA A 18 -3.02 -26.20 9.30
C ALA A 18 -4.32 -26.77 9.91
N ALA A 19 -4.95 -27.75 9.24
CA ALA A 19 -6.14 -28.44 9.72
C ALA A 19 -5.83 -29.58 10.72
N LEU A 20 -4.55 -29.91 10.96
CA LEU A 20 -4.14 -30.79 12.05
C LEU A 20 -4.42 -30.08 13.39
N PRO A 21 -5.34 -30.59 14.25
CA PRO A 21 -5.72 -29.87 15.46
C PRO A 21 -4.59 -29.76 16.49
N HIS A 22 -4.75 -28.86 17.46
CA HIS A 22 -3.95 -28.81 18.68
C HIS A 22 -4.21 -30.06 19.56
N SER A 23 -3.72 -31.23 19.13
CA SER A 23 -3.68 -32.47 19.92
C SER A 23 -2.57 -32.46 20.99
N SER A 24 -2.20 -31.28 21.48
CA SER A 24 -1.22 -31.04 22.55
C SER A 24 -1.52 -31.88 23.81
N ASN A 25 -2.80 -32.17 24.06
CA ASN A 25 -3.24 -33.02 25.17
C ASN A 25 -2.97 -34.53 24.98
N ARG A 26 -2.39 -34.98 23.86
CA ARG A 26 -2.01 -36.39 23.63
C ARG A 26 -0.51 -36.61 23.40
N ILE A 27 0.31 -35.55 23.45
CA ILE A 27 1.79 -35.63 23.40
C ILE A 27 2.42 -35.10 24.71
N MET A 28 1.67 -35.16 25.82
CA MET A 28 2.17 -34.87 27.18
C MET A 28 2.63 -36.12 27.95
N SER A 29 2.64 -37.30 27.33
CA SER A 29 3.05 -38.57 27.95
C SER A 29 4.45 -39.05 27.56
N GLU A 30 5.05 -38.52 26.49
CA GLU A 30 6.36 -38.92 25.98
C GLU A 30 7.20 -37.67 25.69
N GLY A 31 8.33 -37.53 26.40
CA GLY A 31 9.09 -36.28 26.48
C GLY A 31 9.92 -35.97 25.23
N PHE A 32 9.30 -35.40 24.20
CA PHE A 32 10.00 -34.83 23.05
C PHE A 32 10.45 -33.38 23.30
N GLU A 33 11.63 -33.03 22.80
CA GLU A 33 12.25 -31.71 23.02
C GLU A 33 11.52 -30.58 22.27
N TYR A 34 11.41 -29.42 22.93
CA TYR A 34 10.67 -28.24 22.44
C TYR A 34 11.27 -27.58 21.18
N SER A 35 12.52 -27.89 20.84
CA SER A 35 13.29 -27.28 19.74
C SER A 35 12.65 -27.44 18.36
N GLY A 36 11.94 -28.56 18.13
CA GLY A 36 11.40 -28.91 16.82
C GLY A 36 10.09 -28.20 16.41
N LEU A 37 9.61 -27.21 17.17
CA LEU A 37 8.37 -26.46 16.87
C LEU A 37 8.61 -25.11 16.19
N GLU A 38 9.66 -24.39 16.57
CA GLU A 38 9.99 -23.08 15.99
C GLU A 38 10.39 -23.19 14.52
N GLU A 39 11.30 -24.13 14.21
CA GLU A 39 11.75 -24.46 12.84
C GLU A 39 10.57 -24.86 11.92
N ARG A 40 9.53 -25.51 12.45
CA ARG A 40 8.32 -25.86 11.69
C ARG A 40 7.45 -24.64 11.37
N SER A 41 7.38 -23.67 12.28
CA SER A 41 6.59 -22.44 12.08
C SER A 41 7.23 -21.55 11.03
N GLU A 42 8.55 -21.35 11.13
CA GLU A 42 9.36 -20.52 10.23
C GLU A 42 9.25 -20.99 8.77
N ILE A 43 9.48 -22.28 8.52
CA ILE A 43 9.40 -22.86 7.17
C ILE A 43 7.99 -22.77 6.58
N VAL A 44 6.93 -22.95 7.39
CA VAL A 44 5.55 -22.77 6.91
C VAL A 44 5.28 -21.31 6.54
N GLY A 45 5.81 -20.34 7.29
CA GLY A 45 5.75 -18.93 6.96
C GLY A 45 6.43 -18.59 5.63
N GLU A 46 7.61 -19.16 5.35
CA GLU A 46 8.30 -19.01 4.05
C GLU A 46 7.46 -19.62 2.90
N VAL A 47 6.96 -20.84 3.06
CA VAL A 47 6.12 -21.53 2.06
C VAL A 47 4.89 -20.71 1.69
N ILE A 48 4.23 -20.10 2.67
CA ILE A 48 3.08 -19.20 2.43
C ILE A 48 3.49 -17.96 1.62
N ASN A 49 4.64 -17.34 1.95
CA ASN A 49 5.15 -16.17 1.25
C ASN A 49 5.46 -16.47 -0.23
N VAL A 50 6.04 -17.64 -0.50
CA VAL A 50 6.27 -18.15 -1.85
C VAL A 50 4.95 -18.25 -2.63
N ILE A 51 3.91 -18.83 -2.06
CA ILE A 51 2.63 -19.05 -2.76
C ILE A 51 1.88 -17.74 -3.02
N TYR A 52 1.91 -16.79 -2.08
CA TYR A 52 1.38 -15.44 -2.33
C TYR A 52 2.11 -14.76 -3.50
N TRP A 53 3.43 -14.91 -3.59
CA TRP A 53 4.20 -14.33 -4.69
C TRP A 53 3.87 -14.99 -6.04
N MET A 54 3.67 -16.31 -6.07
CA MET A 54 3.15 -17.02 -7.25
C MET A 54 1.79 -16.45 -7.68
N ALA A 55 0.86 -16.27 -6.74
CA ALA A 55 -0.48 -15.78 -7.03
C ALA A 55 -0.44 -14.36 -7.63
N LEU A 56 0.42 -13.49 -7.08
CA LEU A 56 0.65 -12.13 -7.57
C LEU A 56 1.29 -12.11 -8.96
N ILE A 57 2.25 -13.00 -9.25
CA ILE A 57 2.85 -13.11 -10.60
C ILE A 57 1.79 -13.62 -11.61
N ILE A 58 1.01 -14.65 -11.28
CA ILE A 58 -0.09 -15.14 -12.14
C ILE A 58 -1.08 -14.02 -12.46
N GLN A 59 -1.48 -13.25 -11.44
CA GLN A 59 -2.37 -12.09 -11.59
C GLN A 59 -1.77 -11.00 -12.49
N TYR A 60 -0.45 -10.77 -12.41
CA TYR A 60 0.26 -9.78 -13.25
C TYR A 60 0.44 -10.24 -14.70
N GLU A 61 0.63 -11.54 -14.96
CA GLU A 61 0.87 -12.08 -16.31
C GLU A 61 -0.41 -12.40 -17.08
N SER A 62 -1.54 -12.66 -16.41
CA SER A 62 -2.72 -13.27 -17.04
C SER A 62 -4.00 -12.42 -17.04
N ASP A 63 -4.03 -11.28 -16.34
CA ASP A 63 -5.25 -10.54 -15.91
C ASP A 63 -6.29 -11.38 -15.10
N VAL A 64 -6.05 -12.68 -14.93
CA VAL A 64 -6.85 -13.62 -14.12
C VAL A 64 -6.36 -13.59 -12.68
N SER A 65 -7.15 -12.99 -11.80
CA SER A 65 -6.94 -13.06 -10.34
C SER A 65 -7.15 -14.49 -9.82
N PRO A 66 -6.20 -15.11 -9.09
CA PRO A 66 -6.35 -16.44 -8.49
C PRO A 66 -7.45 -16.50 -7.41
N SER A 67 -8.68 -16.80 -7.84
CA SER A 67 -9.89 -17.14 -7.04
C SER A 67 -10.26 -16.19 -5.89
N GLN A 68 -11.27 -15.34 -6.13
CA GLN A 68 -12.28 -14.80 -5.18
C GLN A 68 -11.93 -14.84 -3.67
N THR A 69 -10.76 -14.30 -3.31
CA THR A 69 -10.26 -14.19 -1.95
C THR A 69 -9.31 -13.00 -1.89
N GLN A 70 -9.47 -12.15 -0.88
CA GLN A 70 -8.50 -11.10 -0.61
C GLN A 70 -7.33 -11.74 0.14
N TRP A 71 -6.17 -11.86 -0.53
CA TRP A 71 -4.89 -12.21 0.10
C TRP A 71 -4.36 -11.03 0.92
N ASN A 72 -5.15 -10.58 1.90
CA ASN A 72 -4.81 -9.51 2.84
C ASN A 72 -4.21 -10.09 4.13
N HIS A 73 -4.05 -9.25 5.17
CA HIS A 73 -3.42 -9.68 6.43
C HIS A 73 -4.21 -10.73 7.24
N ASP A 74 -5.49 -10.97 6.95
CA ASP A 74 -6.35 -11.94 7.66
C ASP A 74 -6.56 -13.24 6.88
N PHE A 75 -6.02 -13.35 5.66
CA PHE A 75 -6.05 -14.58 4.86
C PHE A 75 -5.37 -15.77 5.58
N LEU A 76 -4.44 -15.48 6.49
CA LEU A 76 -3.60 -16.43 7.18
C LEU A 76 -3.85 -16.42 8.70
N PRO A 77 -3.99 -17.58 9.35
CA PRO A 77 -3.94 -17.67 10.81
C PRO A 77 -2.67 -16.98 11.34
N SER A 78 -2.85 -16.00 12.23
CA SER A 78 -1.75 -15.12 12.67
C SER A 78 -0.57 -15.87 13.28
N HIS A 79 -0.80 -17.02 13.93
CA HIS A 79 0.25 -17.85 14.49
C HIS A 79 1.27 -18.37 13.45
N LEU A 80 0.88 -18.50 12.17
CA LEU A 80 1.77 -18.93 11.07
C LEU A 80 2.66 -17.79 10.53
N THR A 81 2.36 -16.53 10.86
CA THR A 81 3.14 -15.36 10.40
C THR A 81 3.83 -14.61 11.53
N ASN A 82 3.33 -14.71 12.77
CA ASN A 82 3.82 -13.94 13.91
C ASN A 82 5.31 -14.19 14.24
N ASP A 83 5.86 -15.38 14.02
CA ASP A 83 7.28 -15.68 14.29
C ASP A 83 8.23 -14.93 13.33
N ALA A 84 8.07 -15.13 12.02
CA ALA A 84 8.86 -14.43 11.00
C ALA A 84 8.68 -12.90 11.10
N VAL A 85 7.47 -12.42 11.39
CA VAL A 85 7.20 -11.00 11.66
C VAL A 85 7.90 -10.52 12.94
N GLY A 86 7.93 -11.32 14.00
CA GLY A 86 8.62 -11.03 15.26
C GLY A 86 10.14 -10.90 15.06
N LYS A 87 10.78 -11.91 14.45
CA LYS A 87 12.22 -11.92 14.10
C LYS A 87 12.60 -10.71 13.24
N ALA A 88 11.74 -10.33 12.29
CA ALA A 88 11.93 -9.15 11.45
C ALA A 88 11.77 -7.84 12.25
N LEU A 89 10.77 -7.73 13.14
CA LEU A 89 10.58 -6.58 14.02
C LEU A 89 11.74 -6.38 15.00
N THR A 90 12.30 -7.44 15.58
CA THR A 90 13.52 -7.37 16.39
C THR A 90 14.69 -6.74 15.61
N THR A 91 14.74 -6.93 14.28
CA THR A 91 15.73 -6.23 13.44
C THR A 91 15.36 -4.76 13.19
N VAL A 92 14.08 -4.43 12.98
CA VAL A 92 13.61 -3.03 12.82
C VAL A 92 14.01 -2.17 14.02
N ASP A 93 14.00 -2.75 15.22
CA ASP A 93 14.41 -2.07 16.44
C ASP A 93 15.92 -1.79 16.54
N THR A 94 16.79 -2.54 15.84
CA THR A 94 18.25 -2.30 15.82
C THR A 94 18.73 -1.41 14.68
N LEU A 95 18.07 -1.44 13.51
CA LEU A 95 18.48 -0.73 12.28
C LEU A 95 18.48 0.82 12.38
N GLY A 96 17.93 1.41 13.46
CA GLY A 96 17.94 2.86 13.67
C GLY A 96 17.13 3.67 12.65
N ILE A 97 16.07 3.08 12.08
CA ILE A 97 15.21 3.71 11.07
C ILE A 97 14.06 4.53 11.70
N CYS A 98 13.38 5.35 10.89
CA CYS A 98 12.16 6.02 11.33
C CYS A 98 11.01 5.03 11.56
N LYS A 99 10.72 4.70 12.83
CA LYS A 99 9.58 3.82 13.18
C LYS A 99 8.25 4.31 12.62
N ARG A 100 8.01 5.64 12.59
CA ARG A 100 6.79 6.23 12.01
C ARG A 100 6.69 5.98 10.50
N TRP A 101 7.75 6.25 9.74
CA TRP A 101 7.72 6.07 8.28
C TRP A 101 7.67 4.59 7.90
N PHE A 102 8.36 3.72 8.65
CA PHE A 102 8.27 2.27 8.49
C PHE A 102 6.83 1.76 8.68
N TRP A 103 6.16 2.11 9.77
CA TRP A 103 4.77 1.69 9.99
C TRP A 103 3.77 2.34 9.02
N ASN A 104 4.02 3.58 8.56
CA ASN A 104 3.25 4.20 7.46
C ASN A 104 3.42 3.45 6.12
N MET A 105 4.60 2.90 5.84
CA MET A 105 4.80 2.01 4.68
C MET A 105 4.05 0.69 4.86
N VAL A 106 4.28 0.00 5.98
CA VAL A 106 3.69 -1.31 6.29
C VAL A 106 2.16 -1.27 6.23
N ASN A 107 1.52 -0.26 6.81
CA ASN A 107 0.06 -0.16 6.83
C ASN A 107 -0.58 0.06 5.44
N ALA A 108 0.22 0.48 4.44
CA ALA A 108 -0.22 0.62 3.05
C ALA A 108 0.22 -0.55 2.14
N CYS A 109 0.88 -1.57 2.68
CA CYS A 109 1.19 -2.81 1.97
C CYS A 109 0.00 -3.79 2.00
N PRO A 110 -0.27 -4.60 0.95
CA PRO A 110 -1.48 -5.42 0.85
C PRO A 110 -1.69 -6.41 2.00
N ARG A 111 -0.63 -7.00 2.55
CA ARG A 111 -0.72 -7.95 3.69
C ARG A 111 -0.28 -7.31 5.02
N LYS A 112 -0.19 -5.97 5.05
CA LYS A 112 0.20 -5.13 6.18
C LYS A 112 1.40 -5.73 6.93
N LYS A 113 1.23 -6.15 8.19
CA LYS A 113 2.28 -6.75 9.03
C LYS A 113 2.99 -7.96 8.39
N CYS A 114 2.31 -8.74 7.55
CA CYS A 114 2.90 -9.96 6.95
C CYS A 114 3.92 -9.64 5.85
N ASP A 115 3.96 -8.40 5.35
CA ASP A 115 4.96 -7.94 4.38
C ASP A 115 6.27 -7.44 5.05
N ILE A 116 6.28 -7.29 6.39
CA ILE A 116 7.45 -6.81 7.16
C ILE A 116 8.76 -7.55 6.85
N PRO A 117 8.83 -8.91 6.79
CA PRO A 117 10.09 -9.60 6.55
C PRO A 117 10.76 -9.22 5.22
N HIS A 118 9.96 -9.04 4.16
CA HIS A 118 10.40 -8.68 2.82
C HIS A 118 10.91 -7.24 2.71
N ILE A 119 10.36 -6.34 3.54
CA ILE A 119 10.87 -4.96 3.66
C ILE A 119 12.20 -4.98 4.43
N VAL A 120 12.25 -5.72 5.54
CA VAL A 120 13.43 -5.85 6.41
C VAL A 120 14.62 -6.50 5.69
N GLU A 121 14.38 -7.37 4.73
CA GLU A 121 15.42 -8.00 3.88
C GLU A 121 16.29 -6.95 3.16
N ILE A 122 15.67 -5.96 2.49
CA ILE A 122 16.39 -4.88 1.79
C ILE A 122 17.08 -3.95 2.79
N LEU A 123 16.41 -3.65 3.91
CA LEU A 123 16.97 -2.81 4.98
C LEU A 123 18.23 -3.44 5.59
N LYS A 124 18.20 -4.75 5.89
CA LYS A 124 19.36 -5.53 6.38
C LYS A 124 20.55 -5.48 5.43
N LYS A 125 20.29 -5.62 4.12
CA LYS A 125 21.32 -5.59 3.07
C LYS A 125 22.01 -4.22 2.92
N ASN A 126 21.47 -3.15 3.53
CA ASN A 126 21.84 -1.76 3.26
C ASN A 126 21.67 -0.78 4.47
N GLU A 127 21.88 -1.25 5.73
CA GLU A 127 21.52 -0.51 6.97
C GLU A 127 21.92 0.98 6.95
N ASP A 128 23.17 1.30 6.59
CA ASP A 128 23.71 2.66 6.63
C ASP A 128 22.93 3.69 5.78
N ASN A 129 22.26 3.26 4.70
CA ASN A 129 21.44 4.16 3.87
C ASN A 129 20.11 4.55 4.56
N PHE A 130 19.58 3.67 5.41
CA PHE A 130 18.27 3.80 6.05
C PHE A 130 18.33 4.35 7.49
N ARG A 131 19.51 4.30 8.11
CA ARG A 131 19.75 4.78 9.47
C ARG A 131 19.48 6.29 9.60
N ARG A 132 18.90 6.71 10.73
CA ARG A 132 18.54 8.12 11.02
C ARG A 132 18.99 8.51 12.43
N SER A 133 20.17 9.13 12.50
CA SER A 133 20.81 9.59 13.75
C SER A 133 20.30 10.94 14.25
N ASP A 134 19.62 11.68 13.38
CA ASP A 134 19.01 12.98 13.63
C ASP A 134 17.73 12.90 14.48
N HIS A 135 16.89 11.87 14.29
CA HIS A 135 15.60 11.75 14.98
C HIS A 135 15.35 10.42 15.76
N PRO A 136 16.29 9.92 16.59
CA PRO A 136 16.29 8.54 17.10
C PRO A 136 15.13 8.17 18.06
N LYS A 137 14.36 9.13 18.58
CA LYS A 137 13.27 8.90 19.56
C LYS A 137 11.87 8.74 18.93
N CYS A 138 11.78 8.39 17.65
CA CYS A 138 10.49 8.24 16.96
C CYS A 138 9.77 6.93 17.31
N THR A 139 8.43 6.98 17.41
CA THR A 139 7.56 5.82 17.66
C THR A 139 6.74 5.49 16.40
N ALA A 140 5.95 4.41 16.43
CA ALA A 140 4.99 4.12 15.36
C ALA A 140 3.90 5.21 15.21
N GLY A 141 3.59 5.95 16.29
CA GLY A 141 2.62 7.05 16.29
C GLY A 141 3.24 8.41 15.95
N THR A 142 4.47 8.68 16.40
CA THR A 142 5.00 10.05 16.47
C THR A 142 6.42 10.16 15.89
N CYS A 143 6.62 11.12 14.99
CA CYS A 143 7.93 11.57 14.51
C CYS A 143 7.95 13.10 14.50
N TYR A 144 8.92 13.72 15.17
CA TYR A 144 8.94 15.18 15.28
C TYR A 144 9.27 15.86 13.94
N LEU A 145 10.12 15.29 13.08
CA LEU A 145 10.42 15.87 11.76
C LEU A 145 9.22 15.90 10.83
N ALA A 146 8.32 14.90 10.92
CA ALA A 146 7.08 14.88 10.15
C ALA A 146 6.09 15.98 10.60
N ALA A 147 6.17 16.40 11.88
CA ALA A 147 5.38 17.49 12.45
C ALA A 147 6.14 18.83 12.55
N MET A 148 7.42 18.89 12.13
CA MET A 148 8.27 20.06 12.36
C MET A 148 7.82 21.23 11.49
N ASN A 149 7.60 22.39 12.12
CA ASN A 149 7.41 23.62 11.38
C ASN A 149 8.75 24.06 10.73
N SER A 150 8.90 23.72 9.46
CA SER A 150 10.11 23.97 8.68
C SER A 150 10.29 25.44 8.23
N THR A 151 9.43 26.38 8.64
CA THR A 151 9.66 27.81 8.35
C THR A 151 10.89 28.37 9.08
N ASN A 152 11.32 27.76 10.17
CA ASN A 152 12.39 28.30 11.02
C ASN A 152 13.78 27.69 10.75
N VAL A 153 13.91 26.83 9.73
CA VAL A 153 15.16 26.15 9.40
C VAL A 153 16.10 27.10 8.65
N GLN A 154 17.39 27.09 9.01
CA GLN A 154 18.43 27.85 8.31
C GLN A 154 18.59 27.33 6.88
N GLN A 155 18.74 28.26 5.92
CA GLN A 155 18.80 27.89 4.52
C GLN A 155 20.10 27.15 4.14
N LEU A 156 19.96 26.07 3.38
CA LEU A 156 21.03 25.19 2.90
C LEU A 156 22.01 25.94 2.00
N HIS A 157 23.30 25.67 2.19
CA HIS A 157 24.36 26.05 1.26
C HIS A 157 24.83 24.82 0.48
N LYS A 158 25.30 25.04 -0.75
CA LYS A 158 25.82 23.98 -1.63
C LYS A 158 27.31 24.22 -1.90
N PRO A 159 28.16 23.17 -1.88
CA PRO A 159 29.58 23.30 -2.21
C PRO A 159 29.82 24.00 -3.57
N PRO A 160 30.90 24.78 -3.72
CA PRO A 160 31.97 25.03 -2.75
C PRO A 160 31.66 26.15 -1.72
N CYS A 161 30.39 26.58 -1.58
CA CYS A 161 30.05 27.68 -0.67
C CYS A 161 30.13 27.28 0.82
N THR A 162 30.93 28.03 1.59
CA THR A 162 31.11 27.86 3.06
C THR A 162 30.05 28.58 3.91
N GLY A 163 29.02 29.17 3.28
CA GLY A 163 27.98 29.95 3.95
C GLY A 163 28.37 31.39 4.31
N ILE A 164 29.56 31.58 4.89
CA ILE A 164 30.06 32.85 5.48
C ILE A 164 29.85 34.08 4.58
N SER A 165 30.13 33.95 3.28
CA SER A 165 30.07 35.03 2.28
C SER A 165 29.03 34.80 1.18
N CYS A 166 27.99 33.98 1.43
CA CYS A 166 26.99 33.67 0.43
C CYS A 166 26.09 34.88 0.11
N GLU A 167 26.15 35.36 -1.13
CA GLU A 167 25.18 36.33 -1.66
C GLU A 167 23.73 35.81 -1.52
N LYS A 168 22.82 36.71 -1.14
CA LYS A 168 21.38 36.48 -1.05
C LYS A 168 20.67 37.08 -2.27
N LEU A 169 20.08 36.22 -3.09
CA LEU A 169 19.26 36.60 -4.23
C LEU A 169 17.83 36.91 -3.78
N THR A 170 17.45 38.18 -3.88
CA THR A 170 16.05 38.61 -3.76
C THR A 170 15.24 38.16 -4.97
N PHE A 171 13.99 37.77 -4.69
CA PHE A 171 12.93 37.44 -5.66
C PHE A 171 11.66 38.20 -5.28
N GLY A 172 11.81 39.51 -5.10
CA GLY A 172 10.74 40.45 -4.81
C GLY A 172 10.16 40.52 -3.40
N ARG A 173 10.38 39.54 -2.52
CA ARG A 173 9.84 39.53 -1.14
C ARG A 173 10.20 40.83 -0.38
N PRO A 174 9.22 41.57 0.19
CA PRO A 174 9.50 42.71 1.07
C PRO A 174 9.92 42.23 2.46
N LYS A 175 10.74 43.04 3.15
CA LYS A 175 11.15 42.80 4.54
C LYS A 175 9.93 42.63 5.44
N GLN A 176 9.84 41.51 6.16
CA GLN A 176 8.92 41.41 7.29
C GLN A 176 9.52 42.20 8.46
N ALA A 177 8.98 43.39 8.71
CA ALA A 177 9.24 44.11 9.95
C ALA A 177 8.77 43.25 11.13
N GLN A 178 9.62 43.14 12.16
CA GLN A 178 9.25 42.42 13.38
C GLN A 178 8.05 43.10 14.03
N SER A 179 6.93 42.39 14.13
CA SER A 179 5.76 42.84 14.89
C SER A 179 6.07 42.79 16.38
N LYS A 180 6.63 43.89 16.91
CA LYS A 180 6.56 44.15 18.35
C LYS A 180 5.10 44.36 18.71
N ASN A 181 4.62 43.67 19.73
CA ASN A 181 3.29 43.89 20.27
C ASN A 181 3.24 45.27 20.93
N SER A 182 2.35 46.13 20.45
CA SER A 182 1.89 47.33 21.16
C SER A 182 0.49 47.66 20.68
N GLU A 183 -0.50 47.26 21.48
CA GLU A 183 -1.88 47.74 21.32
C GLU A 183 -1.93 49.20 21.74
N GLN A 184 -2.10 50.12 20.78
CA GLN A 184 -2.69 51.46 20.93
C GLN A 184 -2.42 52.27 19.64
N GLU A 185 -3.47 52.56 18.88
CA GLU A 185 -4.04 53.93 18.81
C GLU A 185 -5.17 53.96 17.77
N GLN A 186 -6.39 54.24 18.25
CA GLN A 186 -7.43 54.77 17.38
C GLN A 186 -7.23 56.29 17.31
N ASN A 187 -6.80 56.82 16.17
CA ASN A 187 -7.32 58.07 15.62
C ASN A 187 -6.87 58.30 14.18
N GLY A 188 -7.66 59.06 13.43
CA GLY A 188 -7.52 59.13 11.97
C GLY A 188 -6.52 60.16 11.48
N THR A 189 -5.77 59.79 10.43
CA THR A 189 -5.56 60.66 9.26
C THR A 189 -5.31 59.82 8.02
N SER A 190 -5.96 60.14 6.91
CA SER A 190 -5.76 59.47 5.63
C SER A 190 -4.44 59.90 4.99
N ASN A 191 -3.35 59.18 5.26
CA ASN A 191 -2.03 59.48 4.70
C ASN A 191 -1.36 58.28 3.99
N GLN A 192 -0.59 58.59 2.95
CA GLN A 192 -0.24 57.66 1.89
C GLN A 192 0.94 56.73 2.22
N GLN A 193 0.74 55.72 3.08
CA GLN A 193 1.67 54.59 3.16
C GLN A 193 1.38 53.54 2.07
N GLN A 194 1.60 53.93 0.80
CA GLN A 194 1.71 52.96 -0.28
C GLN A 194 2.98 52.11 -0.10
N ASN A 195 2.80 50.88 0.40
CA ASN A 195 3.84 49.87 0.45
C ASN A 195 4.48 49.69 -0.94
N ARG A 196 5.74 50.13 -1.09
CA ARG A 196 6.53 49.96 -2.32
C ARG A 196 6.83 48.47 -2.54
N LYS A 197 5.91 47.77 -3.20
CA LYS A 197 6.17 46.44 -3.77
C LYS A 197 7.38 46.54 -4.69
N SER A 198 8.34 45.64 -4.54
CA SER A 198 9.46 45.50 -5.49
C SER A 198 8.96 45.21 -6.91
N GLY A 199 9.76 45.51 -7.93
CA GLY A 199 9.42 45.18 -9.32
C GLY A 199 9.12 43.68 -9.51
N GLN A 200 9.96 42.81 -8.96
CA GLN A 200 9.80 41.36 -9.05
C GLN A 200 8.53 40.81 -8.39
N GLU A 201 8.07 41.33 -7.24
CA GLU A 201 6.78 40.89 -6.65
C GLU A 201 5.60 41.41 -7.49
N GLN A 202 5.73 42.57 -8.14
CA GLN A 202 4.72 43.06 -9.10
C GLN A 202 4.67 42.19 -10.36
N GLU A 203 5.82 41.83 -10.93
CA GLU A 203 5.95 40.90 -12.07
C GLU A 203 5.38 39.52 -11.72
N LEU A 204 5.73 38.97 -10.55
CA LEU A 204 5.25 37.68 -10.06
C LEU A 204 3.73 37.66 -9.84
N CYS A 205 3.18 38.72 -9.24
CA CYS A 205 1.72 38.89 -9.14
C CYS A 205 1.07 39.01 -10.54
N ALA A 206 1.67 39.77 -11.46
CA ALA A 206 1.14 39.98 -12.80
C ALA A 206 1.17 38.69 -13.64
N ALA A 207 2.21 37.85 -13.50
CA ALA A 207 2.28 36.54 -14.14
C ALA A 207 1.16 35.61 -13.66
N VAL A 208 0.95 35.52 -12.34
CA VAL A 208 -0.16 34.74 -11.74
C VAL A 208 -1.53 35.25 -12.20
N GLU A 209 -1.72 36.56 -12.28
CA GLU A 209 -2.99 37.13 -12.76
C GLU A 209 -3.22 36.88 -14.26
N LYS A 210 -2.17 36.97 -15.09
CA LYS A 210 -2.18 36.70 -16.55
C LYS A 210 -2.12 35.21 -16.94
N ASN A 211 -2.14 34.29 -15.97
CA ASN A 211 -2.01 32.84 -16.16
C ASN A 211 -0.72 32.39 -16.86
N LEU A 212 0.39 33.13 -16.67
CA LEU A 212 1.75 32.79 -17.11
C LEU A 212 2.47 31.92 -16.06
N PRO A 213 3.55 31.20 -16.42
CA PRO A 213 4.37 30.46 -15.45
C PRO A 213 5.08 31.40 -14.47
N THR A 214 5.34 30.91 -13.25
CA THR A 214 6.18 31.61 -12.25
C THR A 214 7.59 31.01 -12.10
N ALA A 215 8.08 30.35 -13.14
CA ALA A 215 9.43 29.80 -13.21
C ALA A 215 10.46 30.91 -13.49
N TRP A 216 11.62 30.86 -12.82
CA TRP A 216 12.69 31.85 -12.91
C TRP A 216 13.83 31.38 -13.80
N LYS A 217 14.23 32.20 -14.77
CA LYS A 217 15.46 32.02 -15.57
C LYS A 217 16.70 32.40 -14.76
N ARG A 218 17.89 32.04 -15.25
CA ARG A 218 19.18 32.30 -14.56
C ARG A 218 19.45 33.78 -14.29
N ASP A 219 18.98 34.68 -15.17
CA ASP A 219 19.09 36.13 -15.00
C ASP A 219 18.07 36.73 -14.01
N ARG A 220 17.24 35.88 -13.39
CA ARG A 220 16.13 36.20 -12.48
C ARG A 220 14.99 37.00 -13.12
N LYS A 221 14.78 36.83 -14.43
CA LYS A 221 13.48 37.12 -15.07
C LYS A 221 12.55 35.90 -14.95
N LEU A 222 11.25 36.13 -15.06
CA LEU A 222 10.26 35.07 -15.21
C LEU A 222 10.27 34.51 -16.64
N ALA A 223 9.89 33.25 -16.79
CA ALA A 223 9.59 32.64 -18.09
C ALA A 223 8.42 33.39 -18.77
N GLU A 224 8.60 33.74 -20.05
CA GLU A 224 7.68 34.63 -20.77
C GLU A 224 6.36 33.95 -21.14
N ASN A 225 6.37 32.61 -21.28
CA ASN A 225 5.25 31.76 -21.59
C ASN A 225 5.56 30.29 -21.22
N TRP A 226 4.57 29.40 -21.37
CA TRP A 226 4.67 27.98 -21.00
C TRP A 226 5.53 27.10 -21.93
N GLU A 227 6.00 27.60 -23.08
CA GLU A 227 6.89 26.86 -23.99
C GLU A 227 8.35 26.86 -23.50
N VAL A 228 8.71 27.81 -22.62
CA VAL A 228 10.03 27.86 -21.97
C VAL A 228 10.20 26.61 -21.11
N LYS A 229 11.17 25.76 -21.43
CA LYS A 229 11.42 24.53 -20.67
C LYS A 229 11.93 24.85 -19.27
N TYR A 230 11.17 24.49 -18.25
CA TYR A 230 11.54 24.64 -16.85
C TYR A 230 11.44 23.31 -16.09
N ILE A 231 12.24 23.18 -15.03
CA ILE A 231 12.05 22.12 -14.03
C ILE A 231 11.19 22.63 -12.87
N ALA A 232 10.37 21.76 -12.29
CA ALA A 232 9.74 22.03 -10.99
C ALA A 232 10.55 21.35 -9.88
N ILE A 233 10.82 22.07 -8.79
CA ILE A 233 11.55 21.56 -7.62
C ILE A 233 10.56 21.05 -6.58
N SER A 234 10.49 19.73 -6.42
CA SER A 234 9.72 19.06 -5.36
C SER A 234 10.70 18.63 -4.26
N HIS A 235 10.52 19.16 -3.05
CA HIS A 235 11.61 19.24 -2.07
C HIS A 235 11.12 19.29 -0.62
N VAL A 236 12.04 19.14 0.32
CA VAL A 236 11.76 19.19 1.75
C VAL A 236 12.32 20.46 2.39
N TRP A 237 11.42 21.40 2.74
CA TRP A 237 11.79 22.64 3.45
C TRP A 237 12.63 22.42 4.72
N ALA A 238 12.48 21.27 5.40
CA ALA A 238 13.26 20.93 6.58
C ALA A 238 14.75 20.65 6.30
N ASP A 239 15.12 20.39 5.03
CA ASP A 239 16.51 20.22 4.59
C ASP A 239 17.21 21.58 4.37
N GLY A 240 16.63 22.67 4.87
CA GLY A 240 17.06 24.04 4.60
C GLY A 240 16.76 24.52 3.16
N THR A 241 15.93 23.82 2.40
CA THR A 241 15.56 24.23 1.02
C THR A 241 14.33 25.14 0.94
N GLY A 242 13.82 25.61 2.09
CA GLY A 242 12.92 26.76 2.16
C GLY A 242 13.67 28.10 2.06
N VAL A 243 12.99 29.21 2.37
CA VAL A 243 13.59 30.57 2.50
C VAL A 243 13.73 31.06 3.95
N GLY A 244 13.18 30.34 4.92
CA GLY A 244 13.15 30.74 6.33
C GLY A 244 12.16 31.88 6.64
N VAL A 245 11.96 32.16 7.93
CA VAL A 245 11.26 33.38 8.41
C VAL A 245 12.15 34.63 8.33
N SER A 246 13.47 34.45 8.39
CA SER A 246 14.44 35.53 8.65
C SER A 246 15.24 36.02 7.44
N SER A 247 14.91 35.62 6.20
CA SER A 247 15.70 36.04 5.03
C SER A 247 14.90 36.60 3.86
N ASP A 248 15.35 37.77 3.37
CA ASP A 248 14.75 38.52 2.24
C ASP A 248 14.94 37.82 0.87
N GLY A 249 15.63 36.67 0.83
CA GLY A 249 16.00 36.01 -0.42
C GLY A 249 16.77 34.71 -0.22
N THR A 250 17.01 34.00 -1.31
CA THR A 250 17.68 32.69 -1.30
C THR A 250 19.20 32.79 -1.43
N ASN A 251 19.91 31.87 -0.80
CA ASN A 251 21.33 31.60 -1.01
C ASN A 251 21.62 31.41 -2.51
N LYS A 252 22.52 32.22 -3.07
CA LYS A 252 22.93 32.15 -4.49
C LYS A 252 23.45 30.77 -4.88
N CYS A 253 24.23 30.12 -4.01
CA CYS A 253 24.74 28.77 -4.26
C CYS A 253 23.62 27.71 -4.38
N LEU A 254 22.51 27.87 -3.66
CA LEU A 254 21.36 26.94 -3.75
C LEU A 254 20.54 27.17 -5.03
N PHE A 255 20.34 28.43 -5.42
CA PHE A 255 19.68 28.77 -6.69
C PHE A 255 20.53 28.32 -7.89
N GLU A 256 21.83 28.63 -7.91
CA GLU A 256 22.74 28.19 -8.98
C GLU A 256 22.90 26.66 -9.04
N TYR A 257 22.78 25.95 -7.92
CA TYR A 257 22.72 24.48 -7.90
C TYR A 257 21.46 23.95 -8.60
N PHE A 258 20.27 24.50 -8.34
CA PHE A 258 19.05 24.12 -9.06
C PHE A 258 19.07 24.56 -10.53
N MET A 259 19.65 25.73 -10.86
CA MET A 259 19.89 26.15 -12.25
C MET A 259 20.89 25.24 -12.98
N GLY A 260 21.87 24.69 -12.26
CA GLY A 260 22.80 23.69 -12.77
C GLY A 260 22.09 22.40 -13.14
N ILE A 261 21.24 21.88 -12.25
CA ILE A 261 20.39 20.71 -12.51
C ILE A 261 19.43 20.98 -13.68
N ALA A 262 18.82 22.17 -13.76
CA ALA A 262 17.96 22.56 -14.87
C ALA A 262 18.72 22.48 -16.21
N LYS A 263 19.93 23.06 -16.28
CA LYS A 263 20.79 22.97 -17.46
C LYS A 263 21.14 21.52 -17.81
N ASP A 264 21.50 20.72 -16.82
CA ASP A 264 21.90 19.31 -17.02
C ASP A 264 20.75 18.44 -17.56
N VAL A 265 19.49 18.83 -17.37
CA VAL A 265 18.30 18.16 -17.98
C VAL A 265 17.69 18.92 -19.17
N GLY A 266 18.35 19.95 -19.69
CA GLY A 266 17.91 20.67 -20.91
C GLY A 266 16.82 21.74 -20.70
N CYS A 267 16.74 22.31 -19.49
CA CYS A 267 15.82 23.40 -19.11
C CYS A 267 16.55 24.74 -18.93
N GLU A 268 15.83 25.83 -19.19
CA GLU A 268 16.30 27.23 -19.08
C GLU A 268 15.92 27.89 -17.75
N ALA A 269 14.91 27.36 -17.06
CA ALA A 269 14.32 27.99 -15.87
C ALA A 269 13.98 26.97 -14.76
N VAL A 270 13.76 27.48 -13.56
CA VAL A 270 13.42 26.72 -12.35
C VAL A 270 12.15 27.28 -11.73
N TRP A 271 11.14 26.42 -11.55
CA TRP A 271 10.01 26.69 -10.65
C TRP A 271 10.30 26.08 -9.28
N TRP A 272 10.23 26.89 -8.23
CA TRP A 272 10.53 26.49 -6.86
C TRP A 272 9.66 27.33 -5.93
N ASP A 273 8.70 26.71 -5.26
CA ASP A 273 7.66 27.35 -4.44
C ASP A 273 8.17 28.48 -3.51
N ALA A 274 9.35 28.30 -2.92
CA ALA A 274 9.96 29.23 -1.99
C ALA A 274 10.27 30.60 -2.62
N VAL A 275 10.48 30.66 -3.94
CA VAL A 275 10.71 31.89 -4.73
C VAL A 275 9.67 32.13 -5.84
N SER A 276 8.91 31.12 -6.25
CA SER A 276 7.93 31.17 -7.35
C SER A 276 6.48 31.47 -6.90
N MET A 277 6.27 31.73 -5.61
CA MET A 277 4.95 32.03 -5.02
C MET A 277 4.87 33.47 -4.51
N PRO A 278 3.84 34.26 -4.90
CA PRO A 278 3.64 35.63 -4.41
C PRO A 278 3.55 35.74 -2.90
N VAL A 279 3.91 36.91 -2.36
CA VAL A 279 3.72 37.24 -0.94
C VAL A 279 2.30 37.76 -0.67
N THR A 280 1.71 38.53 -1.60
CA THR A 280 0.37 39.11 -1.38
C THR A 280 -0.75 38.07 -1.33
N LYS A 281 -1.59 38.09 -0.27
CA LYS A 281 -2.61 37.05 0.02
C LYS A 281 -3.49 36.66 -1.18
N LYS A 282 -4.02 37.62 -1.95
CA LYS A 282 -4.87 37.33 -3.13
C LYS A 282 -4.10 36.56 -4.21
N ALA A 283 -2.96 37.08 -4.66
CA ALA A 283 -2.17 36.43 -5.71
C ALA A 283 -1.57 35.10 -5.22
N ARG A 284 -1.18 35.02 -3.93
CA ARG A 284 -0.72 33.78 -3.31
C ARG A 284 -1.80 32.71 -3.31
N ASN A 285 -3.03 33.03 -2.94
CA ASN A 285 -4.15 32.08 -3.00
C ASN A 285 -4.41 31.62 -4.45
N LYS A 286 -4.47 32.56 -5.42
CA LYS A 286 -4.61 32.22 -6.85
C LYS A 286 -3.47 31.31 -7.35
N ALA A 287 -2.24 31.51 -6.85
CA ALA A 287 -1.08 30.67 -7.17
C ALA A 287 -1.09 29.31 -6.44
N MET A 288 -1.61 29.22 -5.21
CA MET A 288 -1.75 27.96 -4.47
C MET A 288 -2.74 27.03 -5.16
N ASN A 289 -3.95 27.54 -5.45
CA ASN A 289 -4.98 26.78 -6.16
C ASN A 289 -4.46 26.28 -7.52
N ARG A 290 -3.72 27.13 -8.24
CA ARG A 290 -3.10 26.82 -9.55
C ARG A 290 -1.69 26.20 -9.46
N MET A 291 -1.21 25.81 -8.27
CA MET A 291 0.10 25.17 -8.10
C MET A 291 0.21 23.89 -8.96
N HIS A 292 -0.92 23.20 -9.12
CA HIS A 292 -1.06 22.01 -9.95
C HIS A 292 -0.66 22.22 -11.43
N GLU A 293 -0.82 23.43 -11.98
CA GLU A 293 -0.38 23.75 -13.34
C GLU A 293 1.14 23.73 -13.47
N ASN A 294 1.88 24.22 -12.45
CA ASN A 294 3.33 24.33 -12.53
C ASN A 294 4.01 22.96 -12.56
N TYR A 295 3.50 21.97 -11.84
CA TYR A 295 4.00 20.59 -11.90
C TYR A 295 3.56 19.86 -13.19
N SER A 296 2.31 20.05 -13.63
CA SER A 296 1.78 19.35 -14.83
C SER A 296 2.25 19.95 -16.17
N LYS A 297 2.78 21.17 -16.18
CA LYS A 297 3.40 21.83 -17.35
C LYS A 297 4.92 21.84 -17.34
N ALA A 298 5.58 21.41 -16.25
CA ALA A 298 7.04 21.31 -16.18
C ALA A 298 7.58 20.31 -17.21
N HIS A 299 8.81 20.53 -17.68
CA HIS A 299 9.49 19.57 -18.54
C HIS A 299 9.79 18.26 -17.78
N CYS A 300 10.22 18.41 -16.53
CA CYS A 300 10.23 17.36 -15.52
C CYS A 300 10.24 17.97 -14.11
N THR A 301 9.82 17.19 -13.13
CA THR A 301 9.92 17.52 -11.70
C THR A 301 11.14 16.84 -11.10
N ILE A 302 11.94 17.58 -10.33
CA ILE A 302 13.12 17.08 -9.65
C ILE A 302 12.78 16.86 -8.16
N ILE A 303 12.95 15.63 -7.69
CA ILE A 303 12.86 15.27 -6.27
C ILE A 303 14.21 15.53 -5.60
N HIS A 304 14.21 16.42 -4.60
CA HIS A 304 15.38 16.76 -3.79
C HIS A 304 15.10 16.51 -2.31
N GLU A 305 15.83 15.57 -1.70
CA GLU A 305 15.76 15.28 -0.27
C GLU A 305 17.13 14.81 0.26
N ALA A 306 17.48 15.20 1.49
CA ALA A 306 18.82 15.10 2.04
C ALA A 306 19.33 13.66 2.28
N SER A 307 18.44 12.69 2.48
CA SER A 307 18.78 11.28 2.64
C SER A 307 18.85 10.51 1.30
N LEU A 308 18.09 10.95 0.29
CA LEU A 308 18.24 10.47 -1.09
C LEU A 308 19.60 10.89 -1.66
N LEU A 309 20.05 12.11 -1.37
CA LEU A 309 21.41 12.58 -1.68
C LEU A 309 22.54 11.82 -0.92
N GLN A 310 22.20 10.95 0.03
CA GLN A 310 23.13 10.03 0.69
C GLN A 310 22.98 8.57 0.21
N THR A 311 21.91 8.26 -0.53
CA THR A 311 21.61 6.92 -1.06
C THR A 311 22.28 6.73 -2.43
N PRO A 312 23.16 5.72 -2.61
CA PRO A 312 23.78 5.43 -3.90
C PRO A 312 22.78 4.84 -4.91
N TRP A 313 23.02 5.07 -6.22
CA TRP A 313 22.32 4.32 -7.27
C TRP A 313 22.65 2.83 -7.18
N ARG A 314 21.62 1.99 -7.09
CA ARG A 314 21.70 0.51 -7.05
C ARG A 314 20.42 -0.05 -7.67
N GLU A 315 20.55 -1.17 -8.39
CA GLU A 315 19.45 -1.83 -9.11
C GLU A 315 18.78 -2.95 -8.26
N ASP A 316 19.03 -2.96 -6.95
CA ASP A 316 18.50 -3.92 -5.97
C ASP A 316 17.26 -3.40 -5.20
N GLY A 317 16.67 -2.31 -5.68
CA GLY A 317 15.51 -1.67 -5.06
C GLY A 317 15.82 -0.75 -3.87
N THR A 318 17.08 -0.65 -3.43
CA THR A 318 17.48 0.25 -2.33
C THR A 318 17.04 1.71 -2.55
N PRO A 319 17.21 2.33 -3.73
CA PRO A 319 16.77 3.71 -3.96
C PRO A 319 15.23 3.86 -3.93
N CYS A 320 14.50 2.83 -4.37
CA CYS A 320 13.03 2.81 -4.34
C CYS A 320 12.50 2.77 -2.91
N LEU A 321 13.08 1.92 -2.07
CA LEU A 321 12.73 1.82 -0.66
C LEU A 321 13.15 3.08 0.12
N ALA A 322 14.33 3.65 -0.21
CA ALA A 322 14.79 4.91 0.37
C ALA A 322 13.85 6.08 0.01
N LEU A 323 13.32 6.11 -1.21
CA LEU A 323 12.30 7.08 -1.60
C LEU A 323 11.02 6.91 -0.76
N VAL A 324 10.46 5.70 -0.65
CA VAL A 324 9.25 5.45 0.16
C VAL A 324 9.45 5.77 1.65
N LEU A 325 10.64 5.54 2.19
CA LEU A 325 11.01 5.84 3.58
C LEU A 325 11.66 7.23 3.77
N SER A 326 11.55 8.13 2.80
CA SER A 326 12.07 9.51 2.89
C SER A 326 11.12 10.46 3.62
N SER A 327 11.67 11.57 4.11
CA SER A 327 10.86 12.69 4.62
C SER A 327 10.04 13.37 3.53
N TRP A 328 10.47 13.26 2.26
CA TRP A 328 9.75 13.75 1.08
C TRP A 328 8.47 12.93 0.83
N PHE A 329 8.57 11.60 0.81
CA PHE A 329 7.43 10.71 0.53
C PHE A 329 6.43 10.63 1.69
N THR A 330 6.80 11.12 2.88
CA THR A 330 5.87 11.19 4.02
C THR A 330 5.18 12.55 4.18
N ARG A 331 5.47 13.55 3.34
CA ARG A 331 4.76 14.84 3.32
C ARG A 331 3.51 14.78 2.44
N GLY A 332 2.45 15.49 2.86
CA GLY A 332 1.18 15.56 2.15
C GLY A 332 1.27 16.20 0.77
N TRP A 333 1.78 17.43 0.68
CA TRP A 333 1.80 18.19 -0.57
C TRP A 333 2.55 17.46 -1.70
N THR A 334 3.67 16.79 -1.39
CA THR A 334 4.48 16.03 -2.38
C THR A 334 3.71 14.89 -3.07
N ALA A 335 2.58 14.43 -2.52
CA ALA A 335 1.68 13.50 -3.21
C ALA A 335 1.01 14.15 -4.43
N VAL A 336 0.57 15.41 -4.29
CA VAL A 336 -0.01 16.23 -5.38
C VAL A 336 1.06 16.55 -6.41
N GLU A 337 2.26 16.93 -5.96
CA GLU A 337 3.41 17.24 -6.82
C GLU A 337 3.77 16.04 -7.71
N LEU A 338 3.83 14.84 -7.13
CA LEU A 338 4.08 13.60 -7.87
C LEU A 338 2.94 13.24 -8.82
N ALA A 339 1.69 13.22 -8.34
CA ALA A 339 0.53 12.75 -9.11
C ALA A 339 0.25 13.57 -10.38
N LEU A 340 0.69 14.83 -10.40
CA LEU A 340 0.52 15.74 -11.53
C LEU A 340 1.73 15.79 -12.48
N SER A 341 2.87 15.26 -12.07
CA SER A 341 4.13 15.39 -12.80
C SER A 341 4.26 14.35 -13.92
N LYS A 342 4.27 14.81 -15.17
CA LYS A 342 4.40 13.96 -16.37
C LYS A 342 5.73 13.19 -16.46
N LYS A 343 6.81 13.81 -15.98
CA LYS A 343 8.15 13.24 -15.89
C LYS A 343 8.74 13.63 -14.54
N VAL A 344 9.40 12.69 -13.87
CA VAL A 344 10.00 12.91 -12.55
C VAL A 344 11.40 12.32 -12.53
N LYS A 345 12.36 13.08 -12.02
CA LYS A 345 13.74 12.62 -11.80
C LYS A 345 14.09 12.72 -10.31
N VAL A 346 14.86 11.76 -9.82
CA VAL A 346 15.33 11.69 -8.43
C VAL A 346 16.80 12.05 -8.37
N LEU A 347 17.17 12.90 -7.41
CA LEU A 347 18.57 13.19 -7.09
C LEU A 347 19.07 12.20 -6.03
N LEU A 348 20.07 11.41 -6.42
CA LEU A 348 20.74 10.42 -5.56
C LEU A 348 22.17 10.87 -5.24
N LYS A 349 22.86 10.13 -4.37
CA LYS A 349 24.27 10.34 -4.04
C LYS A 349 25.13 10.44 -5.31
N PRO A 350 26.13 11.34 -5.35
CA PRO A 350 27.12 11.37 -6.43
C PRO A 350 27.79 10.03 -6.70
N ALA A 351 28.22 9.82 -7.94
CA ALA A 351 29.04 8.67 -8.33
C ALA A 351 30.53 9.00 -8.15
N GLY A 352 31.27 8.15 -7.43
CA GLY A 352 32.69 8.37 -7.14
C GLY A 352 32.93 9.70 -6.42
N ASP A 353 33.95 10.44 -6.87
CA ASP A 353 34.36 11.73 -6.31
C ASP A 353 33.64 12.94 -6.95
N GLU A 354 32.56 12.73 -7.72
CA GLU A 354 31.80 13.83 -8.31
C GLU A 354 31.12 14.73 -7.25
N GLN A 355 31.08 16.04 -7.50
CA GLN A 355 30.30 16.98 -6.69
C GLN A 355 28.84 17.09 -7.14
N LYS A 356 28.46 16.46 -8.26
CA LYS A 356 27.09 16.47 -8.80
C LYS A 356 26.27 15.28 -8.29
N PRO A 357 24.98 15.46 -7.97
CA PRO A 357 24.10 14.34 -7.63
C PRO A 357 23.90 13.43 -8.84
N THR A 358 23.78 12.12 -8.62
CA THR A 358 23.35 11.20 -9.68
C THR A 358 21.88 11.47 -9.99
N ILE A 359 21.56 11.80 -11.24
CA ILE A 359 20.18 12.08 -11.69
C ILE A 359 19.62 10.85 -12.39
N LYS A 360 18.51 10.31 -11.89
CA LYS A 360 17.81 9.14 -12.46
C LYS A 360 16.35 9.45 -12.74
N ASP A 361 15.72 8.81 -13.73
CA ASP A 361 14.28 8.91 -13.90
C ASP A 361 13.57 8.09 -12.80
N LEU A 362 12.44 8.59 -12.31
CA LEU A 362 11.72 7.92 -11.21
C LEU A 362 11.31 6.49 -11.59
N ASP A 363 11.00 6.26 -12.87
CA ASP A 363 10.62 4.94 -13.37
C ASP A 363 11.81 3.97 -13.43
N ASP A 364 13.06 4.45 -13.48
CA ASP A 364 14.27 3.60 -13.34
C ASP A 364 14.35 2.95 -11.95
N LEU A 365 13.82 3.63 -10.92
CA LEU A 365 13.82 3.12 -9.55
C LEU A 365 12.77 2.01 -9.35
N LEU A 366 11.76 1.89 -10.22
CA LEU A 366 10.62 1.02 -10.00
C LEU A 366 10.85 -0.40 -10.53
N ALA A 367 10.55 -1.40 -9.70
CA ALA A 367 10.52 -2.81 -10.07
C ALA A 367 9.59 -3.03 -11.27
N THR A 368 10.15 -3.21 -12.47
CA THR A 368 9.38 -3.32 -13.72
C THR A 368 8.47 -4.54 -13.74
N ASP A 369 9.00 -5.69 -13.33
CA ASP A 369 8.37 -7.01 -13.38
C ASP A 369 8.57 -7.75 -12.03
N PRO A 370 7.50 -8.31 -11.41
CA PRO A 370 7.62 -9.04 -10.16
C PRO A 370 8.43 -10.35 -10.29
N LYS A 371 8.72 -10.84 -11.50
CA LYS A 371 9.59 -12.00 -11.74
C LYS A 371 11.09 -11.66 -11.66
N THR A 372 11.47 -10.39 -11.61
CA THR A 372 12.90 -9.96 -11.55
C THR A 372 13.24 -9.12 -10.33
N SER A 373 12.26 -8.56 -9.62
CA SER A 373 12.47 -7.77 -8.39
C SER A 373 12.24 -8.58 -7.11
N SER A 374 12.88 -8.20 -6.00
CA SER A 374 12.48 -8.67 -4.67
C SER A 374 11.10 -8.13 -4.26
N MET A 375 10.40 -8.87 -3.38
CA MET A 375 9.07 -8.49 -2.87
C MET A 375 9.08 -7.08 -2.25
N GLY A 376 10.11 -6.73 -1.45
CA GLY A 376 10.24 -5.39 -0.86
C GLY A 376 10.36 -4.26 -1.88
N HIS A 377 11.07 -4.49 -2.99
CA HIS A 377 11.24 -3.54 -4.07
C HIS A 377 9.93 -3.35 -4.84
N TRP A 378 9.22 -4.44 -5.12
CA TRP A 378 7.90 -4.40 -5.74
C TRP A 378 6.87 -3.67 -4.87
N LEU A 379 6.80 -3.97 -3.57
CA LEU A 379 5.91 -3.29 -2.61
C LEU A 379 6.16 -1.78 -2.59
N ALA A 380 7.42 -1.35 -2.46
CA ALA A 380 7.78 0.07 -2.55
C ALA A 380 7.38 0.68 -3.91
N SER A 381 7.56 -0.07 -5.00
CA SER A 381 7.19 0.38 -6.35
C SER A 381 5.69 0.54 -6.54
N GLN A 382 4.85 -0.32 -5.95
CA GLN A 382 3.39 -0.18 -6.04
C GLN A 382 2.88 1.06 -5.29
N LEU A 383 3.50 1.43 -4.17
CA LEU A 383 3.16 2.65 -3.43
C LEU A 383 3.45 3.91 -4.27
N ILE A 384 4.57 3.94 -5.01
CA ILE A 384 4.88 5.04 -5.93
C ILE A 384 3.95 5.02 -7.16
N ARG A 385 3.65 3.84 -7.71
CA ARG A 385 2.73 3.69 -8.87
C ARG A 385 1.31 4.12 -8.55
N ARG A 386 0.80 3.86 -7.35
CA ARG A 386 -0.50 4.34 -6.87
C ARG A 386 -0.60 5.87 -7.01
N LEU A 387 0.43 6.60 -6.58
CA LEU A 387 0.48 8.07 -6.71
C LEU A 387 0.57 8.57 -8.16
N LYS A 388 1.16 7.81 -9.07
CA LYS A 388 1.22 8.16 -10.52
C LYS A 388 -0.05 7.80 -11.30
N ARG A 389 -1.05 7.17 -10.68
CA ARG A 389 -2.35 6.81 -11.29
C ARG A 389 -3.41 7.87 -10.96
N GLU A 390 -4.49 7.86 -11.73
CA GLU A 390 -5.69 8.62 -11.37
C GLU A 390 -6.48 7.89 -10.28
N VAL A 391 -6.78 8.59 -9.20
CA VAL A 391 -7.53 8.09 -8.05
C VAL A 391 -8.94 7.67 -8.50
N SER A 392 -9.23 6.36 -8.43
CA SER A 392 -10.46 5.75 -8.94
C SER A 392 -11.64 5.76 -7.97
N ASP A 393 -11.34 5.88 -6.67
CA ASP A 393 -12.26 5.66 -5.56
C ASP A 393 -11.66 6.19 -4.24
N VAL A 394 -12.46 6.24 -3.18
CA VAL A 394 -12.02 6.74 -1.87
C VAL A 394 -11.03 5.79 -1.19
N GLY A 395 -11.04 4.49 -1.49
CA GLY A 395 -10.10 3.53 -0.92
C GLY A 395 -8.67 3.80 -1.36
N ASP A 396 -8.47 4.04 -2.66
CA ASP A 396 -7.16 4.41 -3.21
C ASP A 396 -6.69 5.79 -2.70
N LEU A 397 -7.62 6.74 -2.55
CA LEU A 397 -7.34 8.05 -1.93
C LEU A 397 -6.85 7.91 -0.48
N LEU A 398 -7.51 7.11 0.34
CA LEU A 398 -7.13 6.85 1.73
C LEU A 398 -5.79 6.09 1.81
N ALA A 399 -5.54 5.15 0.89
CA ALA A 399 -4.27 4.46 0.78
C ALA A 399 -3.11 5.39 0.40
N ILE A 400 -3.36 6.47 -0.36
CA ILE A 400 -2.40 7.55 -0.60
C ILE A 400 -2.21 8.40 0.66
N LEU A 401 -3.30 8.87 1.28
CA LEU A 401 -3.27 9.85 2.38
C LEU A 401 -2.77 9.27 3.71
N SER A 402 -2.90 7.97 3.95
CA SER A 402 -2.48 7.29 5.18
C SER A 402 -0.97 7.31 5.41
N GLN A 403 -0.18 7.32 4.33
CA GLN A 403 1.28 7.39 4.41
C GLN A 403 1.78 8.81 4.75
N ARG A 404 0.91 9.81 4.63
CA ARG A 404 1.23 11.23 4.52
C ARG A 404 0.95 11.98 5.82
N VAL A 405 1.78 12.98 6.10
CA VAL A 405 1.67 13.91 7.23
C VAL A 405 1.70 15.35 6.71
N THR A 406 0.96 16.23 7.36
CA THR A 406 0.92 17.67 7.08
C THR A 406 1.15 18.44 8.38
N SER A 407 1.72 19.64 8.30
CA SER A 407 1.88 20.53 9.47
C SER A 407 0.54 21.14 9.94
N TRP A 408 -0.44 21.20 9.03
CA TRP A 408 -1.81 21.66 9.31
C TRP A 408 -2.80 20.57 8.90
N GLN A 409 -3.79 20.27 9.74
CA GLN A 409 -4.75 19.20 9.45
C GLN A 409 -5.68 19.55 8.28
N SER A 410 -5.98 20.84 8.09
CA SER A 410 -6.71 21.41 6.94
C SER A 410 -6.12 20.99 5.59
N ASP A 411 -4.79 20.93 5.49
CA ASP A 411 -4.10 20.63 4.23
C ASP A 411 -4.46 19.24 3.71
N ARG A 412 -4.76 18.26 4.58
CA ARG A 412 -5.13 16.90 4.18
C ARG A 412 -6.38 16.89 3.30
N VAL A 413 -7.38 17.71 3.65
CA VAL A 413 -8.64 17.82 2.91
C VAL A 413 -8.43 18.58 1.59
N VAL A 414 -7.57 19.59 1.57
CA VAL A 414 -7.20 20.31 0.33
C VAL A 414 -6.43 19.40 -0.64
N ILE A 415 -5.44 18.66 -0.14
CA ILE A 415 -4.69 17.64 -0.89
C ILE A 415 -5.64 16.57 -1.42
N ALA A 416 -6.58 16.09 -0.61
CA ALA A 416 -7.58 15.11 -1.01
C ALA A 416 -8.48 15.63 -2.15
N ALA A 417 -8.93 16.89 -2.08
CA ALA A 417 -9.71 17.54 -3.13
C ALA A 417 -8.93 17.68 -4.46
N LEU A 418 -7.65 18.04 -4.38
CA LEU A 418 -6.76 18.16 -5.54
C LEU A 418 -6.49 16.79 -6.20
N LEU A 419 -6.21 15.75 -5.40
CA LEU A 419 -6.02 14.38 -5.89
C LEU A 419 -7.30 13.80 -6.52
N ALA A 420 -8.47 14.10 -5.94
CA ALA A 420 -9.78 13.75 -6.50
C ALA A 420 -10.17 14.60 -7.73
N LYS A 421 -9.33 15.55 -8.17
CA LYS A 421 -9.59 16.49 -9.27
C LYS A 421 -10.93 17.23 -9.12
N LEU A 422 -11.24 17.70 -7.92
CA LEU A 422 -12.24 18.75 -7.73
C LEU A 422 -11.73 20.02 -8.42
N LYS A 423 -12.61 20.70 -9.15
CA LYS A 423 -12.32 22.05 -9.67
C LYS A 423 -12.47 23.05 -8.53
N ASP A 424 -11.78 24.18 -8.63
CA ASP A 424 -11.96 25.31 -7.72
C ASP A 424 -13.44 25.70 -7.61
N THR A 425 -14.09 25.34 -6.50
CA THR A 425 -15.32 26.01 -6.08
C THR A 425 -14.90 27.29 -5.36
N GLU A 426 -15.19 28.44 -5.98
CA GLU A 426 -14.90 29.76 -5.40
C GLU A 426 -15.62 29.95 -4.04
N ASN A 427 -16.71 29.21 -3.83
CA ASN A 427 -17.24 28.87 -2.53
C ASN A 427 -16.33 27.85 -1.82
N ASN A 428 -15.34 28.33 -1.08
CA ASN A 428 -14.88 27.59 0.09
C ASN A 428 -16.05 27.50 1.08
N SER A 429 -16.64 26.31 1.24
CA SER A 429 -17.21 25.94 2.52
C SER A 429 -16.04 25.85 3.51
N ASP A 430 -15.94 26.78 4.46
CA ASP A 430 -14.94 26.69 5.53
C ASP A 430 -15.19 25.49 6.46
N ASP A 431 -16.37 24.86 6.36
CA ASP A 431 -16.66 23.53 6.91
C ASP A 431 -15.93 22.39 6.16
N PRO A 432 -15.09 21.60 6.85
CA PRO A 432 -14.46 20.41 6.28
C PRO A 432 -15.45 19.30 5.89
N CYS A 433 -16.59 19.15 6.58
CA CYS A 433 -17.52 18.04 6.37
C CYS A 433 -18.12 18.10 4.96
N SER A 434 -18.58 19.28 4.55
CA SER A 434 -19.06 19.60 3.20
C SER A 434 -18.01 19.24 2.14
N ARG A 435 -16.73 19.53 2.40
CA ARG A 435 -15.63 19.21 1.48
C ARG A 435 -15.36 17.70 1.39
N VAL A 436 -15.50 16.96 2.48
CA VAL A 436 -15.46 15.48 2.48
C VAL A 436 -16.61 14.91 1.64
N GLN A 437 -17.82 15.46 1.76
CA GLN A 437 -18.96 15.07 0.92
C GLN A 437 -18.70 15.34 -0.58
N GLU A 438 -18.14 16.50 -0.95
CA GLU A 438 -17.74 16.79 -2.34
C GLU A 438 -16.77 15.75 -2.90
N ILE A 439 -15.73 15.39 -2.13
CA ILE A 439 -14.72 14.39 -2.53
C ILE A 439 -15.36 13.02 -2.76
N ILE A 440 -16.23 12.56 -1.85
CA ILE A 440 -16.90 11.27 -1.97
C ILE A 440 -17.86 11.27 -3.18
N LYS A 441 -18.66 12.33 -3.39
CA LYS A 441 -19.55 12.46 -4.57
C LYS A 441 -18.77 12.51 -5.89
N LYS A 442 -17.57 13.09 -5.88
CA LYS A 442 -16.69 13.19 -7.04
C LYS A 442 -16.12 11.82 -7.44
N LEU A 443 -15.70 11.02 -6.47
CA LEU A 443 -15.11 9.69 -6.68
C LEU A 443 -16.17 8.59 -6.87
N LYS A 444 -17.38 8.77 -6.34
CA LYS A 444 -18.57 7.88 -6.48
C LYS A 444 -18.42 6.44 -5.98
N TRP A 445 -17.24 6.01 -5.55
CA TRP A 445 -16.97 4.64 -5.14
C TRP A 445 -16.18 4.61 -3.84
N ILE A 446 -16.59 3.72 -2.94
CA ILE A 446 -15.94 3.46 -1.65
C ILE A 446 -15.82 1.94 -1.45
N PRO A 447 -14.73 1.40 -0.90
CA PRO A 447 -14.71 0.04 -0.39
C PRO A 447 -15.77 -0.17 0.69
N ASN A 448 -16.40 -1.33 0.75
CA ASN A 448 -17.34 -1.67 1.82
C ASN A 448 -16.66 -1.74 3.21
N THR A 449 -15.35 -1.98 3.24
CA THR A 449 -14.53 -1.88 4.45
C THR A 449 -14.48 -0.47 5.05
N CYS A 450 -14.71 0.59 4.27
CA CYS A 450 -14.74 1.96 4.79
C CYS A 450 -15.88 2.21 5.81
N LEU A 451 -16.90 1.35 5.84
CA LEU A 451 -17.99 1.41 6.83
C LEU A 451 -17.67 0.66 8.13
N LEU A 452 -16.48 0.06 8.25
CA LEU A 452 -15.99 -0.61 9.47
C LEU A 452 -15.21 0.35 10.38
N HIS A 453 -15.60 1.63 10.42
CA HIS A 453 -14.83 2.72 11.03
C HIS A 453 -14.98 2.86 12.56
N ALA A 454 -16.10 2.43 13.15
CA ALA A 454 -16.37 2.54 14.59
C ALA A 454 -16.19 3.97 15.16
N LYS A 455 -16.74 4.98 14.46
CA LYS A 455 -16.73 6.41 14.79
C LYS A 455 -18.12 7.02 14.65
N SER A 456 -18.34 8.17 15.29
CA SER A 456 -19.50 9.03 15.07
C SER A 456 -19.58 9.54 13.63
N THR A 457 -20.80 9.63 13.10
CA THR A 457 -21.09 10.05 11.71
C THR A 457 -21.59 11.49 11.62
N MET A 458 -21.67 12.04 10.39
CA MET A 458 -22.10 13.42 10.14
C MET A 458 -23.58 13.66 10.52
N ASN A 459 -23.82 14.61 11.41
CA ASN A 459 -25.16 15.17 11.64
C ASN A 459 -25.54 16.13 10.50
N GLY A 460 -26.72 15.95 9.89
CA GLY A 460 -27.35 16.96 9.02
C GLY A 460 -27.29 16.71 7.50
N GLY A 461 -26.65 15.64 7.03
CA GLY A 461 -26.74 15.21 5.64
C GLY A 461 -27.35 13.81 5.54
N ALA A 462 -28.65 13.70 5.27
CA ALA A 462 -29.42 12.45 5.41
C ALA A 462 -28.74 11.25 4.71
N GLY A 463 -28.33 11.42 3.44
CA GLY A 463 -27.65 10.37 2.68
C GLY A 463 -26.26 9.98 3.23
N PHE A 464 -25.58 10.87 3.98
CA PHE A 464 -24.26 10.67 4.58
C PHE A 464 -24.30 10.21 6.04
N SER A 465 -25.45 9.79 6.58
CA SER A 465 -25.57 9.32 7.97
C SER A 465 -24.70 8.09 8.33
N TRP A 466 -24.10 7.45 7.32
CA TRP A 466 -23.09 6.37 7.44
C TRP A 466 -21.62 6.85 7.47
N CYS A 467 -21.34 8.14 7.22
CA CYS A 467 -19.97 8.64 7.00
C CYS A 467 -19.46 9.46 8.21
N PRO A 468 -18.22 9.26 8.68
CA PRO A 468 -17.55 10.16 9.62
C PRO A 468 -17.38 11.59 9.08
N ALA A 469 -17.14 12.54 9.98
CA ALA A 469 -16.87 13.93 9.62
C ALA A 469 -15.54 14.16 8.87
N THR A 470 -14.57 13.23 9.00
CA THR A 470 -13.24 13.35 8.37
C THR A 470 -12.88 12.11 7.55
N LEU A 471 -12.02 12.29 6.54
CA LEU A 471 -11.44 11.15 5.80
C LEU A 471 -10.48 10.32 6.67
N ASP A 472 -9.84 10.90 7.67
CA ASP A 472 -8.87 10.20 8.54
C ASP A 472 -9.54 9.19 9.49
N ASP A 473 -10.85 9.28 9.66
CA ASP A 473 -11.69 8.33 10.39
C ASP A 473 -12.12 7.12 9.55
N LEU A 474 -12.02 7.18 8.22
CA LEU A 474 -12.36 6.07 7.33
C LEU A 474 -11.20 5.06 7.23
N PRO A 475 -11.41 3.77 7.57
CA PRO A 475 -10.42 2.73 7.31
C PRO A 475 -10.31 2.44 5.81
N PHE A 476 -9.16 1.91 5.41
CA PHE A 476 -8.89 1.46 4.04
C PHE A 476 -8.25 0.07 4.07
N ASP A 477 -8.42 -0.70 3.00
CA ASP A 477 -7.62 -1.90 2.75
C ASP A 477 -6.76 -1.71 1.49
N ALA A 478 -5.44 -1.72 1.66
CA ALA A 478 -4.49 -1.55 0.57
C ALA A 478 -4.54 -2.68 -0.47
N SER A 479 -5.05 -3.87 -0.10
CA SER A 479 -5.22 -4.98 -1.03
C SER A 479 -6.37 -4.78 -2.03
N ALA A 480 -7.35 -3.93 -1.71
CA ALA A 480 -8.50 -3.67 -2.59
C ALA A 480 -8.10 -2.98 -3.90
N GLY A 481 -6.99 -2.23 -3.89
CA GLY A 481 -6.42 -1.55 -5.07
C GLY A 481 -5.47 -2.39 -5.93
N MET A 482 -5.36 -3.70 -5.70
CA MET A 482 -4.77 -4.61 -6.68
C MET A 482 -5.77 -4.86 -7.82
N PRO A 483 -5.33 -5.07 -9.08
CA PRO A 483 -6.21 -5.31 -10.23
C PRO A 483 -6.89 -6.68 -10.09
N SER A 484 -7.97 -6.72 -9.32
CA SER A 484 -8.76 -7.93 -9.07
C SER A 484 -9.81 -8.10 -10.17
N ALA A 485 -10.06 -9.37 -10.53
CA ALA A 485 -10.83 -9.72 -11.72
C ALA A 485 -12.24 -9.12 -11.71
N ILE A 486 -12.77 -8.86 -12.91
CA ILE A 486 -13.92 -7.99 -13.25
C ILE A 486 -15.19 -8.15 -12.37
N GLY A 487 -15.40 -9.28 -11.68
CA GLY A 487 -16.50 -9.50 -10.74
C GLY A 487 -16.26 -9.16 -9.26
N THR A 488 -15.05 -8.78 -8.82
CA THR A 488 -14.81 -8.43 -7.41
C THR A 488 -15.39 -7.07 -7.03
N ARG A 489 -15.32 -6.08 -7.94
CA ARG A 489 -15.75 -4.69 -7.69
C ARG A 489 -17.20 -4.60 -7.22
N GLU A 490 -18.11 -5.41 -7.78
CA GLU A 490 -19.53 -5.47 -7.40
C GLU A 490 -19.78 -6.01 -5.97
N ARG A 491 -18.78 -6.69 -5.39
CA ARG A 491 -18.85 -7.35 -4.07
C ARG A 491 -18.01 -6.67 -2.99
N SER A 492 -17.00 -5.89 -3.39
CA SER A 492 -16.09 -5.17 -2.48
C SER A 492 -16.32 -3.66 -2.44
N MET A 493 -16.98 -3.07 -3.44
CA MET A 493 -17.23 -1.63 -3.51
C MET A 493 -18.72 -1.30 -3.35
N LEU A 494 -18.98 -0.11 -2.82
CA LEU A 494 -20.28 0.55 -2.79
C LEU A 494 -20.22 1.78 -3.71
N GLN A 495 -21.30 2.01 -4.44
CA GLN A 495 -21.51 3.21 -5.24
C GLN A 495 -22.19 4.29 -4.38
N VAL A 496 -21.68 5.53 -4.43
CA VAL A 496 -22.27 6.67 -3.72
C VAL A 496 -23.05 7.55 -4.71
N ASN A 497 -24.32 7.81 -4.40
CA ASN A 497 -25.20 8.62 -5.25
C ASN A 497 -25.06 10.14 -4.99
N GLY A 498 -25.75 10.97 -5.78
CA GLY A 498 -25.69 12.43 -5.66
C GLY A 498 -26.16 12.99 -4.30
N ASN A 499 -27.00 12.23 -3.58
CA ASN A 499 -27.52 12.58 -2.25
C ASN A 499 -26.56 12.15 -1.13
N GLY A 500 -25.60 11.26 -1.42
CA GLY A 500 -24.61 10.75 -0.47
C GLY A 500 -24.84 9.31 -0.01
N MET A 501 -25.95 8.66 -0.39
CA MET A 501 -26.26 7.29 0.02
C MET A 501 -25.27 6.31 -0.62
N ALA A 502 -24.79 5.34 0.14
CA ALA A 502 -23.89 4.28 -0.32
C ALA A 502 -24.67 2.99 -0.62
N GLN A 503 -24.52 2.42 -1.82
CA GLN A 503 -25.26 1.25 -2.28
C GLN A 503 -24.31 0.14 -2.77
N GLY A 504 -24.54 -1.11 -2.37
CA GLY A 504 -23.75 -2.25 -2.86
C GLY A 504 -24.17 -3.60 -2.26
N ARG A 505 -23.43 -4.66 -2.56
CA ARG A 505 -23.77 -6.02 -2.13
C ARG A 505 -23.15 -6.39 -0.79
N TRP A 506 -23.95 -7.02 0.08
CA TRP A 506 -23.55 -7.47 1.42
C TRP A 506 -24.09 -8.86 1.72
N ARG A 507 -23.41 -9.62 2.59
CA ARG A 507 -24.00 -10.79 3.26
C ARG A 507 -24.79 -10.29 4.47
N CYS A 508 -26.10 -10.39 4.42
CA CYS A 508 -27.01 -9.87 5.45
C CYS A 508 -27.40 -10.99 6.43
N HIS A 509 -27.31 -10.73 7.73
CA HIS A 509 -27.67 -11.69 8.77
C HIS A 509 -28.65 -11.06 9.76
N ARG A 510 -29.69 -11.81 10.12
CA ARG A 510 -30.67 -11.46 11.16
C ARG A 510 -30.13 -11.84 12.54
N LEU A 511 -30.42 -11.03 13.55
CA LEU A 511 -30.27 -11.45 14.95
C LEU A 511 -31.41 -12.42 15.29
N LYS A 512 -31.10 -13.58 15.87
CA LYS A 512 -32.09 -14.66 16.09
C LYS A 512 -32.90 -14.50 17.38
N ASP A 513 -32.29 -13.94 18.42
CA ASP A 513 -32.89 -13.73 19.74
C ASP A 513 -32.17 -12.58 20.50
N GLU A 514 -32.61 -12.28 21.72
CA GLU A 514 -31.97 -11.29 22.59
C GLU A 514 -30.54 -11.71 23.02
N ASN A 515 -30.26 -13.03 23.07
CA ASN A 515 -28.94 -13.55 23.41
C ASN A 515 -27.91 -13.34 22.31
N ALA A 516 -28.31 -13.00 21.08
CA ALA A 516 -27.42 -12.60 20.01
C ALA A 516 -26.53 -11.39 20.39
N ARG A 517 -26.91 -10.57 21.36
CA ARG A 517 -26.00 -9.54 21.93
C ARG A 517 -24.75 -10.13 22.58
N ASN A 518 -24.84 -11.35 23.12
CA ASN A 518 -23.75 -12.02 23.83
C ASN A 518 -22.66 -12.52 22.87
N SER A 519 -23.01 -12.74 21.58
CA SER A 519 -22.07 -13.12 20.52
C SER A 519 -21.50 -11.92 19.77
N ILE A 520 -21.84 -10.70 20.19
CA ILE A 520 -21.44 -9.44 19.57
C ILE A 520 -20.62 -8.62 20.56
N THR A 521 -19.47 -8.08 20.15
CA THR A 521 -18.76 -7.04 20.91
C THR A 521 -18.56 -5.78 20.07
N MET A 522 -18.61 -4.64 20.73
CA MET A 522 -18.42 -3.32 20.11
C MET A 522 -16.97 -3.12 19.66
N VAL A 523 -16.77 -2.28 18.65
CA VAL A 523 -15.45 -1.93 18.10
C VAL A 523 -15.17 -0.46 18.39
N GLY A 524 -13.90 -0.13 18.66
CA GLY A 524 -13.44 1.25 18.82
C GLY A 524 -13.65 1.85 20.20
N ASN A 525 -13.28 3.13 20.32
CA ASN A 525 -13.23 3.88 21.58
C ASN A 525 -14.09 5.17 21.52
N ASP A 526 -14.94 5.32 20.51
CA ASP A 526 -15.83 6.48 20.33
C ASP A 526 -17.10 6.28 21.17
N ALA A 527 -17.23 7.02 22.26
CA ALA A 527 -18.32 6.83 23.23
C ALA A 527 -19.73 7.02 22.63
N GLN A 528 -19.88 7.88 21.62
CA GLN A 528 -21.17 8.08 20.95
C GLN A 528 -21.47 6.92 19.99
N ALA A 529 -20.48 6.42 19.25
CA ALA A 529 -20.66 5.23 18.40
C ALA A 529 -20.96 3.97 19.23
N THR A 530 -20.25 3.78 20.34
CA THR A 530 -20.51 2.70 21.32
C THR A 530 -21.95 2.77 21.84
N LEU A 531 -22.38 3.92 22.35
CA LEU A 531 -23.74 4.10 22.89
C LEU A 531 -24.84 3.88 21.83
N GLN A 532 -24.62 4.29 20.57
CA GLN A 532 -25.56 4.02 19.48
C GLN A 532 -25.71 2.51 19.21
N VAL A 533 -24.62 1.73 19.31
CA VAL A 533 -24.66 0.27 19.20
C VAL A 533 -25.39 -0.37 20.39
N GLU A 534 -25.12 0.06 21.63
CA GLU A 534 -25.82 -0.43 22.83
C GLU A 534 -27.34 -0.21 22.73
N LEU A 535 -27.75 1.02 22.39
CA LEU A 535 -29.17 1.39 22.23
C LEU A 535 -29.84 0.68 21.04
N ALA A 536 -29.08 0.28 20.02
CA ALA A 536 -29.60 -0.52 18.92
C ALA A 536 -29.78 -1.99 19.29
N LEU A 537 -28.86 -2.59 20.04
CA LEU A 537 -28.97 -3.98 20.51
C LEU A 537 -30.13 -4.17 21.51
N GLN A 538 -30.59 -3.12 22.20
CA GLN A 538 -31.87 -3.13 22.94
C GLN A 538 -33.11 -3.31 22.03
N LYS A 539 -32.97 -3.07 20.72
CA LYS A 539 -33.99 -3.24 19.67
C LYS A 539 -33.54 -4.23 18.60
N TRP A 540 -32.95 -5.36 19.04
CA TRP A 540 -32.35 -6.38 18.18
C TRP A 540 -33.27 -6.88 17.04
N GLU A 541 -34.60 -6.92 17.26
CA GLU A 541 -35.60 -7.31 16.25
C GLU A 541 -35.60 -6.43 14.98
N TRP A 542 -35.08 -5.20 15.08
CA TRP A 542 -35.02 -4.23 13.98
C TRP A 542 -33.61 -4.16 13.37
N CYS A 543 -32.69 -5.01 13.82
CA CYS A 543 -31.27 -4.95 13.47
C CYS A 543 -30.86 -6.03 12.46
N LEU A 544 -29.97 -5.65 11.54
CA LEU A 544 -29.26 -6.54 10.63
C LEU A 544 -27.74 -6.38 10.80
N LEU A 545 -27.01 -7.46 10.59
CA LEU A 545 -25.55 -7.49 10.50
C LEU A 545 -25.12 -7.63 9.04
N LEU A 546 -24.48 -6.61 8.50
CA LEU A 546 -23.92 -6.61 7.14
C LEU A 546 -22.44 -7.01 7.21
N GLN A 547 -22.08 -8.14 6.60
CA GLN A 547 -20.68 -8.54 6.42
C GLN A 547 -20.25 -8.35 4.95
N PRO A 548 -19.01 -7.87 4.69
CA PRO A 548 -18.48 -7.82 3.34
C PRO A 548 -18.50 -9.21 2.67
N CYS A 549 -18.89 -9.25 1.40
CA CYS A 549 -19.03 -10.51 0.66
C CYS A 549 -17.73 -11.33 0.60
N GLU A 550 -16.58 -10.67 0.50
CA GLU A 550 -15.26 -11.29 0.29
C GLU A 550 -14.40 -11.38 1.57
N SER A 551 -14.92 -11.01 2.75
CA SER A 551 -14.16 -11.02 4.01
C SER A 551 -14.39 -12.27 4.87
N ASN A 552 -13.31 -12.95 5.27
CA ASN A 552 -13.33 -14.02 6.28
C ASN A 552 -13.31 -13.50 7.74
N GLY A 553 -13.30 -12.18 7.93
CA GLY A 553 -13.21 -11.53 9.25
C GLY A 553 -14.53 -11.56 10.03
N SER A 554 -14.43 -11.39 11.34
CA SER A 554 -15.57 -11.28 12.27
C SER A 554 -16.22 -9.90 12.33
N GLN A 555 -15.67 -8.89 11.65
CA GLN A 555 -16.25 -7.55 11.62
C GLN A 555 -17.51 -7.48 10.76
N ALA A 556 -18.52 -6.76 11.27
CA ALA A 556 -19.77 -6.46 10.57
C ALA A 556 -20.20 -5.02 10.84
N VAL A 557 -21.02 -4.48 9.94
CA VAL A 557 -21.77 -3.24 10.18
C VAL A 557 -23.11 -3.61 10.81
N LEU A 558 -23.43 -3.02 11.96
CA LEU A 558 -24.77 -3.06 12.55
C LEU A 558 -25.62 -1.96 11.91
N VAL A 559 -26.81 -2.32 11.43
CA VAL A 559 -27.76 -1.40 10.80
C VAL A 559 -29.18 -1.67 11.27
N PHE A 560 -30.05 -0.64 11.22
CA PHE A 560 -31.50 -0.82 11.31
C PHE A 560 -32.12 -1.12 9.94
N SER A 561 -33.19 -1.92 9.93
CA SER A 561 -34.04 -2.13 8.75
C SER A 561 -35.05 -0.98 8.59
N ASN A 562 -34.98 -0.27 7.46
CA ASN A 562 -35.85 0.86 7.11
C ASN A 562 -36.70 0.53 5.86
N GLY A 563 -37.15 -0.73 5.75
CA GLY A 563 -37.96 -1.23 4.64
C GLY A 563 -37.16 -1.52 3.36
N LEU A 564 -37.86 -1.47 2.22
CA LEU A 564 -37.29 -1.75 0.90
C LEU A 564 -37.20 -0.52 0.01
N SER A 565 -36.25 -0.55 -0.91
CA SER A 565 -36.14 0.33 -2.06
C SER A 565 -36.10 -0.49 -3.35
N ASN A 566 -36.36 0.12 -4.50
CA ASN A 566 -36.28 -0.55 -5.80
C ASN A 566 -35.38 0.22 -6.81
N PRO A 567 -34.12 0.55 -6.44
CA PRO A 567 -33.20 1.30 -7.29
C PRO A 567 -32.99 0.60 -8.63
N GLU A 568 -33.24 1.32 -9.73
CA GLU A 568 -33.10 0.81 -11.11
C GLU A 568 -33.92 -0.47 -11.39
N GLY A 569 -35.01 -0.68 -10.65
CA GLY A 569 -35.86 -1.86 -10.74
C GLY A 569 -35.25 -3.12 -10.09
N ASN A 570 -34.20 -2.97 -9.29
CA ASN A 570 -33.63 -4.02 -8.45
C ASN A 570 -34.09 -3.84 -6.99
N PRO A 571 -34.85 -4.80 -6.41
CA PRO A 571 -35.18 -4.77 -4.98
C PRO A 571 -33.93 -4.74 -4.10
N ALA A 572 -33.91 -3.83 -3.13
CA ALA A 572 -32.77 -3.61 -2.23
C ALA A 572 -33.24 -3.25 -0.81
N LEU A 573 -32.51 -3.73 0.20
CA LEU A 573 -32.71 -3.34 1.60
C LEU A 573 -32.40 -1.84 1.76
N LYS A 574 -33.30 -1.08 2.38
CA LYS A 574 -32.99 0.28 2.84
C LYS A 574 -32.62 0.21 4.32
N CYS A 575 -31.44 0.72 4.66
CA CYS A 575 -30.88 0.56 5.99
C CYS A 575 -30.30 1.86 6.57
N ARG A 576 -30.47 2.06 7.87
CA ARG A 576 -29.82 3.15 8.63
C ARG A 576 -28.59 2.61 9.34
N TYR A 577 -27.43 3.24 9.11
CA TYR A 577 -26.17 2.89 9.79
C TYR A 577 -26.28 3.11 11.31
N VAL A 578 -25.67 2.21 12.09
CA VAL A 578 -25.52 2.36 13.55
C VAL A 578 -24.05 2.40 13.95
N GLY A 579 -23.26 1.41 13.54
CA GLY A 579 -21.88 1.28 13.96
C GLY A 579 -21.21 -0.02 13.50
N THR A 580 -19.96 -0.19 13.93
CA THR A 580 -19.15 -1.39 13.61
C THR A 580 -19.08 -2.33 14.81
N VAL A 581 -19.24 -3.62 14.58
CA VAL A 581 -19.20 -4.67 15.62
C VAL A 581 -18.34 -5.87 15.21
N MET A 582 -17.96 -6.69 16.19
CA MET A 582 -17.32 -7.99 16.02
C MET A 582 -18.29 -9.11 16.39
N VAL A 583 -18.38 -10.14 15.56
CA VAL A 583 -19.22 -11.34 15.76
C VAL A 583 -18.33 -12.53 16.12
N HIS A 584 -18.58 -13.14 17.27
CA HIS A 584 -17.75 -14.23 17.83
C HIS A 584 -18.22 -15.62 17.40
N ASP A 585 -19.54 -15.84 17.34
CA ASP A 585 -20.09 -17.15 17.00
C ASP A 585 -19.93 -17.45 15.50
N LYS A 586 -18.87 -18.19 15.18
CA LYS A 586 -18.70 -18.89 13.91
C LYS A 586 -19.58 -20.14 13.82
N THR A 587 -20.88 -19.99 14.07
CA THR A 587 -21.86 -20.91 13.47
C THR A 587 -21.58 -20.96 11.96
N PRO A 588 -21.56 -22.14 11.32
CA PRO A 588 -21.49 -22.21 9.87
C PRO A 588 -22.63 -21.38 9.29
N LEU A 589 -22.29 -20.30 8.58
CA LEU A 589 -23.28 -19.37 8.04
C LEU A 589 -23.97 -20.04 6.84
N GLU A 590 -25.05 -20.76 7.14
CA GLU A 590 -25.94 -21.41 6.17
C GLU A 590 -26.32 -20.42 5.06
N THR A 591 -25.70 -20.62 3.88
CA THR A 591 -26.05 -19.96 2.61
C THR A 591 -26.44 -18.48 2.74
N ALA A 592 -25.60 -17.66 3.37
CA ALA A 592 -25.83 -16.23 3.50
C ALA A 592 -25.82 -15.54 2.13
N GLU A 593 -27.00 -15.37 1.52
CA GLU A 593 -27.16 -14.74 0.21
C GLU A 593 -26.67 -13.28 0.20
N SER A 594 -26.27 -12.82 -1.00
CA SER A 594 -25.68 -11.49 -1.19
C SER A 594 -26.70 -10.47 -1.69
N TYR A 595 -27.37 -9.82 -0.76
CA TYR A 595 -28.42 -8.84 -1.04
C TYR A 595 -27.84 -7.48 -1.43
N LEU A 596 -28.62 -6.72 -2.20
CA LEU A 596 -28.34 -5.32 -2.50
C LEU A 596 -28.84 -4.45 -1.33
N VAL A 597 -27.98 -3.59 -0.80
CA VAL A 597 -28.30 -2.72 0.36
C VAL A 597 -27.99 -1.27 0.01
N THR A 598 -28.86 -0.37 0.42
CA THR A 598 -28.71 1.10 0.33
C THR A 598 -28.63 1.67 1.74
N LEU A 599 -27.55 2.40 2.03
CA LEU A 599 -27.23 2.97 3.33
C LEU A 599 -27.24 4.51 3.27
N GLY A 600 -28.02 5.10 4.17
CA GLY A 600 -28.30 6.54 4.20
C GLY A 600 -29.80 6.80 4.34
N GLU A 601 -30.15 7.91 4.97
CA GLU A 601 -31.52 8.38 5.08
C GLU A 601 -31.87 9.26 3.86
N ASP A 602 -33.15 9.34 3.48
CA ASP A 602 -33.62 10.30 2.46
C ASP A 602 -34.25 11.53 3.13
N CYS A 603 -35.10 11.31 4.14
CA CYS A 603 -35.75 12.32 4.99
C CYS A 603 -35.92 11.78 6.42
N VAL A 604 -36.17 12.68 7.37
CA VAL A 604 -36.29 12.40 8.83
C VAL A 604 -37.61 11.72 9.22
N GLU A 605 -38.60 11.66 8.32
CA GLU A 605 -39.98 11.28 8.64
C GLU A 605 -40.25 9.77 8.61
N SER A 606 -39.77 9.04 9.64
CA SER A 606 -40.54 8.02 10.39
C SER A 606 -39.64 7.23 11.35
N PRO A 607 -39.89 7.25 12.68
CA PRO A 607 -39.14 6.42 13.65
C PRO A 607 -39.43 4.92 13.60
N ALA A 608 -40.44 4.49 12.83
CA ALA A 608 -40.90 3.10 12.75
C ALA A 608 -40.32 2.41 11.50
N GLY A 609 -39.22 1.68 11.69
CA GLY A 609 -38.79 0.66 10.73
C GLY A 609 -39.66 -0.59 10.86
N ASP A 610 -39.90 -1.27 9.74
CA ASP A 610 -40.35 -2.67 9.75
C ASP A 610 -39.31 -3.54 10.51
N LYS A 611 -39.75 -4.64 11.16
CA LYS A 611 -38.81 -5.58 11.78
C LYS A 611 -37.90 -6.20 10.73
N ALA A 612 -36.67 -6.55 11.12
CA ALA A 612 -35.67 -7.11 10.22
C ALA A 612 -36.18 -8.40 9.52
N GLU A 613 -36.96 -9.21 10.24
CA GLU A 613 -37.64 -10.39 9.70
C GLU A 613 -38.60 -10.03 8.56
N ASP A 614 -39.54 -9.10 8.80
CA ASP A 614 -40.57 -8.70 7.84
C ASP A 614 -39.96 -8.10 6.57
N VAL A 615 -38.88 -7.31 6.69
CA VAL A 615 -38.18 -6.72 5.54
C VAL A 615 -37.49 -7.77 4.69
N MET A 616 -36.81 -8.74 5.32
CA MET A 616 -36.17 -9.84 4.59
C MET A 616 -37.21 -10.67 3.83
N GLN A 617 -38.30 -11.08 4.48
CA GLN A 617 -39.38 -11.84 3.82
C GLN A 617 -40.02 -11.07 2.65
N LYS A 618 -40.22 -9.74 2.80
CA LYS A 618 -40.68 -8.88 1.70
C LYS A 618 -39.68 -8.83 0.54
N LEU A 619 -38.37 -8.82 0.83
CA LEU A 619 -37.31 -8.80 -0.20
C LEU A 619 -37.22 -10.12 -0.94
N ASP A 620 -37.18 -11.24 -0.22
CA ASP A 620 -37.06 -12.58 -0.79
C ASP A 620 -38.21 -12.83 -1.77
N LYS A 621 -39.44 -12.48 -1.37
CA LYS A 621 -40.61 -12.50 -2.25
C LYS A 621 -40.44 -11.58 -3.47
N ALA A 622 -40.00 -10.33 -3.30
CA ALA A 622 -39.80 -9.40 -4.42
C ALA A 622 -38.70 -9.85 -5.40
N LEU A 623 -37.73 -10.64 -4.93
CA LEU A 623 -36.72 -11.30 -5.76
C LEU A 623 -37.26 -12.56 -6.44
N GLU A 624 -38.20 -13.29 -5.82
CA GLU A 624 -38.91 -14.41 -6.42
C GLU A 624 -39.92 -13.99 -7.51
N ASP A 625 -40.75 -12.99 -7.24
CA ASP A 625 -41.71 -12.41 -8.20
C ASP A 625 -41.01 -11.87 -9.48
N ARG A 626 -39.70 -11.59 -9.40
CA ARG A 626 -38.84 -11.14 -10.50
C ARG A 626 -38.08 -12.26 -11.23
N LYS A 627 -38.03 -13.50 -10.70
CA LYS A 627 -37.47 -14.66 -11.42
C LYS A 627 -38.44 -15.00 -12.56
N PRO A 628 -38.03 -15.00 -13.84
CA PRO A 628 -38.96 -15.23 -14.95
C PRO A 628 -39.61 -16.61 -14.84
N SER A 629 -40.93 -16.66 -14.87
CA SER A 629 -41.70 -17.89 -14.73
C SER A 629 -41.29 -18.93 -15.77
N LYS A 630 -40.97 -20.14 -15.32
CA LYS A 630 -40.57 -21.26 -16.18
C LYS A 630 -41.67 -21.66 -17.19
N ASN A 631 -42.90 -21.20 -17.02
CA ASN A 631 -44.01 -21.48 -17.94
C ASN A 631 -44.06 -20.53 -19.16
N THR A 632 -43.38 -19.37 -19.15
CA THR A 632 -43.51 -18.38 -20.23
C THR A 632 -42.63 -18.65 -21.46
N MET A 633 -41.82 -19.72 -21.47
CA MET A 633 -41.04 -20.16 -22.65
C MET A 633 -41.67 -21.34 -23.41
N ALA A 634 -42.94 -21.67 -23.15
CA ALA A 634 -43.64 -22.78 -23.79
C ALA A 634 -44.30 -22.44 -25.14
N ASN A 635 -44.72 -21.19 -25.36
CA ASN A 635 -45.55 -20.82 -26.54
C ASN A 635 -44.75 -20.28 -27.74
N ASP A 636 -43.60 -19.63 -27.54
CA ASP A 636 -42.84 -18.96 -28.61
C ASP A 636 -41.82 -19.88 -29.32
N ARG A 637 -42.02 -21.21 -29.29
CA ARG A 637 -41.14 -22.21 -29.94
C ARG A 637 -41.85 -23.10 -30.97
N ALA A 638 -42.75 -22.52 -31.74
CA ALA A 638 -43.27 -23.07 -33.00
C ALA A 638 -42.62 -22.40 -34.23
N GLY A 639 -41.29 -22.26 -34.25
CA GLY A 639 -40.62 -21.30 -35.16
C GLY A 639 -39.28 -21.68 -35.81
N MET A 640 -38.48 -22.62 -35.28
CA MET A 640 -37.29 -23.13 -36.00
C MET A 640 -36.72 -24.41 -35.39
N ARG A 641 -36.18 -25.29 -36.26
CA ARG A 641 -35.23 -26.35 -35.92
C ARG A 641 -33.83 -25.82 -36.22
N ASP A 642 -32.83 -26.10 -35.39
CA ASP A 642 -31.90 -27.20 -35.73
C ASP A 642 -31.09 -27.69 -34.52
N ASP A 643 -30.24 -28.70 -34.74
CA ASP A 643 -29.52 -29.52 -33.77
C ASP A 643 -28.65 -28.80 -32.71
N THR A 644 -28.78 -29.25 -31.46
CA THR A 644 -27.68 -29.98 -30.79
C THR A 644 -28.15 -30.75 -29.55
N ARG A 645 -28.07 -32.09 -29.61
CA ARG A 645 -28.02 -32.97 -28.42
C ARG A 645 -26.55 -33.04 -27.96
N GLY A 646 -26.19 -33.04 -26.67
CA GLY A 646 -26.99 -32.92 -25.44
C GLY A 646 -26.38 -33.76 -24.32
N ARG A 647 -26.49 -33.33 -23.05
CA ARG A 647 -26.26 -34.22 -21.89
C ARG A 647 -27.13 -33.79 -20.71
N THR A 648 -27.93 -34.73 -20.21
CA THR A 648 -28.93 -34.50 -19.16
C THR A 648 -28.33 -34.58 -17.76
N GLU A 649 -28.64 -33.63 -16.89
CA GLU A 649 -28.54 -33.83 -15.45
C GLU A 649 -29.51 -34.94 -15.02
N LYS A 650 -29.08 -35.81 -14.08
CA LYS A 650 -29.96 -36.78 -13.42
C LYS A 650 -30.13 -36.38 -11.96
N SER A 651 -31.38 -36.25 -11.54
CA SER A 651 -31.77 -36.13 -10.14
C SER A 651 -31.28 -37.32 -9.31
N VAL A 652 -30.67 -37.05 -8.16
CA VAL A 652 -30.42 -38.05 -7.11
C VAL A 652 -30.78 -37.42 -5.76
N GLY A 653 -31.80 -37.97 -5.10
CA GLY A 653 -32.07 -37.72 -3.69
C GLY A 653 -31.40 -38.76 -2.79
N ASP A 654 -31.61 -38.62 -1.48
CA ASP A 654 -31.36 -39.64 -0.44
C ASP A 654 -29.96 -40.28 -0.36
N ASN A 655 -29.02 -39.61 0.34
CA ASN A 655 -27.97 -40.33 1.08
C ASN A 655 -27.37 -39.54 2.27
N TRP A 656 -28.16 -39.35 3.34
CA TRP A 656 -27.78 -38.50 4.49
C TRP A 656 -27.12 -39.24 5.68
N LYS A 657 -26.52 -40.43 5.47
CA LYS A 657 -26.05 -41.30 6.57
C LYS A 657 -24.59 -41.81 6.48
N LYS A 658 -23.68 -41.07 5.84
CA LYS A 658 -22.24 -41.37 5.87
C LYS A 658 -21.34 -40.11 5.88
N GLU A 659 -21.29 -39.41 7.01
CA GLU A 659 -20.20 -38.48 7.31
C GLU A 659 -19.67 -38.72 8.74
N LEU A 660 -18.54 -39.43 8.81
CA LEU A 660 -17.61 -39.44 9.94
C LEU A 660 -16.15 -39.59 9.44
N GLU A 661 -15.93 -39.15 8.20
CA GLU A 661 -14.62 -39.04 7.54
C GLU A 661 -14.21 -37.56 7.50
N LEU A 662 -12.91 -37.30 7.47
CA LEU A 662 -12.38 -35.93 7.36
C LEU A 662 -12.78 -35.29 6.01
N PRO A 663 -12.99 -33.96 5.94
CA PRO A 663 -13.46 -33.30 4.72
C PRO A 663 -12.50 -33.53 3.53
N SER A 664 -12.93 -34.36 2.58
CA SER A 664 -12.20 -34.64 1.32
C SER A 664 -12.24 -33.48 0.32
N LYS A 665 -12.87 -32.36 0.70
CA LYS A 665 -13.08 -31.16 -0.10
C LYS A 665 -12.56 -29.93 0.63
N LEU A 666 -11.75 -29.13 -0.07
CA LEU A 666 -11.34 -27.80 0.38
C LEU A 666 -12.55 -26.88 0.64
N PRO A 667 -12.42 -25.80 1.43
CA PRO A 667 -13.45 -24.76 1.50
C PRO A 667 -13.72 -24.16 0.12
N GLU A 668 -14.96 -23.76 -0.16
CA GLU A 668 -15.41 -23.42 -1.52
C GLU A 668 -14.60 -22.30 -2.19
N SER A 669 -14.14 -21.32 -1.42
CA SER A 669 -13.25 -20.25 -1.89
C SER A 669 -11.92 -20.76 -2.46
N TRP A 670 -11.39 -21.87 -1.93
CA TRP A 670 -10.16 -22.52 -2.38
C TRP A 670 -10.40 -23.51 -3.55
N GLN A 671 -11.64 -23.97 -3.74
CA GLN A 671 -12.03 -24.79 -4.90
C GLN A 671 -12.11 -23.96 -6.20
N ARG A 672 -12.42 -22.66 -6.11
CA ARG A 672 -12.66 -21.76 -7.26
C ARG A 672 -11.41 -21.38 -8.08
N LEU A 673 -10.27 -22.05 -7.88
CA LEU A 673 -8.99 -21.90 -8.64
C LEU A 673 -9.03 -22.57 -10.03
N HIS A 674 -10.15 -22.48 -10.77
CA HIS A 674 -10.32 -23.11 -12.08
C HIS A 674 -10.39 -22.08 -13.22
N ALA A 675 -9.27 -21.89 -13.90
CA ALA A 675 -9.16 -21.28 -15.22
C ALA A 675 -8.22 -22.18 -16.07
N PRO A 676 -8.67 -22.76 -17.20
CA PRO A 676 -7.85 -23.71 -17.97
C PRO A 676 -6.72 -23.05 -18.80
N GLU A 677 -6.86 -21.76 -19.08
CA GLU A 677 -6.17 -21.07 -20.18
C GLU A 677 -4.98 -20.21 -19.71
N LEU A 678 -4.11 -19.85 -20.65
CA LEU A 678 -2.92 -18.98 -20.51
C LEU A 678 -1.70 -19.57 -19.74
N TYR A 679 -0.63 -18.78 -19.68
CA TYR A 679 0.69 -19.15 -20.25
C TYR A 679 1.86 -19.32 -19.24
N ASP A 680 3.07 -19.48 -19.80
CA ASP A 680 4.38 -19.59 -19.18
C ASP A 680 4.62 -18.67 -17.96
N LEU A 681 4.89 -19.27 -16.81
CA LEU A 681 5.48 -18.61 -15.65
C LEU A 681 7.01 -18.74 -15.67
N ASN A 682 7.74 -17.69 -15.29
CA ASN A 682 9.19 -17.79 -15.04
C ASN A 682 9.47 -18.09 -13.55
N TRP A 683 9.99 -19.28 -13.25
CA TRP A 683 10.16 -19.78 -11.87
C TRP A 683 11.46 -19.34 -11.20
N ALA A 684 12.25 -18.48 -11.86
CA ALA A 684 13.57 -18.02 -11.42
C ALA A 684 13.61 -17.50 -9.97
N LEU A 685 12.60 -16.75 -9.51
CA LEU A 685 12.55 -16.27 -8.12
C LEU A 685 12.06 -17.32 -7.12
N LEU A 686 11.10 -18.16 -7.47
CA LEU A 686 10.64 -19.23 -6.59
C LEU A 686 11.76 -20.21 -6.29
N LEU A 687 12.65 -20.39 -7.27
CA LEU A 687 13.85 -21.20 -7.22
C LEU A 687 15.10 -20.32 -7.20
N GLY A 688 15.02 -19.17 -6.51
CA GLY A 688 16.17 -18.43 -6.02
C GLY A 688 16.68 -19.01 -4.70
N ASN A 689 17.96 -18.82 -4.36
CA ASN A 689 18.55 -19.38 -3.14
C ASN A 689 17.83 -18.93 -1.84
N GLU A 690 17.17 -17.77 -1.86
CA GLU A 690 16.46 -17.17 -0.72
C GLU A 690 15.14 -17.92 -0.39
N ASN A 691 14.54 -18.62 -1.36
CA ASN A 691 13.33 -19.44 -1.16
C ASN A 691 13.65 -20.95 -1.01
N LEU A 692 14.93 -21.32 -0.97
CA LEU A 692 15.39 -22.72 -0.95
C LEU A 692 14.83 -23.57 0.22
N PRO A 693 14.65 -23.09 1.46
CA PRO A 693 14.09 -23.92 2.54
C PRO A 693 12.60 -24.23 2.34
N ALA A 694 11.79 -23.23 1.97
CA ALA A 694 10.41 -23.44 1.53
C ALA A 694 10.29 -24.46 0.38
N VAL A 695 11.11 -24.33 -0.66
CA VAL A 695 11.12 -25.26 -1.81
C VAL A 695 11.47 -26.69 -1.37
N ARG A 696 12.48 -26.86 -0.50
CA ARG A 696 12.85 -28.15 0.11
C ARG A 696 11.68 -28.79 0.86
N TRP A 697 10.96 -28.00 1.65
CA TRP A 697 9.78 -28.47 2.37
C TRP A 697 8.67 -28.90 1.43
N ILE A 698 8.31 -28.08 0.44
CA ILE A 698 7.28 -28.39 -0.57
C ILE A 698 7.63 -29.70 -1.32
N CYS A 699 8.86 -29.80 -1.82
CA CYS A 699 9.34 -30.95 -2.59
C CYS A 699 9.50 -32.24 -1.77
N SER A 700 9.68 -32.14 -0.45
CA SER A 700 9.75 -33.32 0.44
C SER A 700 8.37 -33.80 0.91
N ARG A 701 7.36 -32.91 0.95
CA ARG A 701 6.00 -33.23 1.39
C ARG A 701 5.05 -33.65 0.27
N ASN A 702 5.37 -33.39 -1.00
CA ASN A 702 4.51 -33.77 -2.13
C ASN A 702 5.32 -34.25 -3.36
N PRO A 703 5.42 -35.57 -3.58
CA PRO A 703 6.11 -36.15 -4.73
C PRO A 703 5.49 -35.78 -6.09
N ASP A 704 4.16 -35.70 -6.18
CA ASP A 704 3.46 -35.37 -7.44
C ASP A 704 3.74 -33.92 -7.85
N LEU A 705 3.80 -33.04 -6.86
CA LEU A 705 4.12 -31.63 -7.03
C LEU A 705 5.57 -31.44 -7.49
N LYS A 706 6.49 -32.20 -6.87
CA LYS A 706 7.88 -32.30 -7.31
C LYS A 706 7.98 -32.81 -8.76
N SER A 707 7.18 -33.81 -9.16
CA SER A 707 7.11 -34.24 -10.58
C SER A 707 6.67 -33.09 -11.48
N LYS A 708 5.52 -32.46 -11.20
CA LYS A 708 4.98 -31.33 -11.99
C LYS A 708 6.00 -30.19 -12.17
N MET A 709 6.83 -29.91 -11.17
CA MET A 709 7.92 -28.94 -11.28
C MET A 709 9.04 -29.40 -12.24
N TRP A 710 9.45 -30.66 -12.18
CA TRP A 710 10.44 -31.23 -13.13
C TRP A 710 9.90 -31.39 -14.54
N ASP A 711 8.65 -31.82 -14.70
CA ASP A 711 7.95 -31.95 -15.98
C ASP A 711 7.85 -30.58 -16.67
N TYR A 712 7.51 -29.53 -15.91
CA TYR A 712 7.52 -28.15 -16.39
C TYR A 712 8.92 -27.67 -16.82
N LEU A 713 9.97 -27.97 -16.06
CA LEU A 713 11.34 -27.67 -16.48
C LEU A 713 11.76 -28.39 -17.76
N ALA A 714 11.36 -29.66 -17.94
CA ALA A 714 11.64 -30.41 -19.15
C ALA A 714 10.99 -29.77 -20.40
N ILE A 715 9.82 -29.14 -20.25
CA ILE A 715 9.18 -28.33 -21.29
C ILE A 715 9.96 -27.02 -21.51
N GLN A 716 10.26 -26.25 -20.46
CA GLN A 716 10.96 -24.96 -20.61
C GLN A 716 12.36 -25.11 -21.22
N ARG A 717 13.06 -26.23 -21.01
CA ARG A 717 14.36 -26.54 -21.66
C ARG A 717 14.29 -26.59 -23.18
N GLN A 718 13.11 -26.77 -23.78
CA GLN A 718 12.92 -26.81 -25.23
C GLN A 718 12.82 -25.40 -25.84
N HIS A 719 12.54 -24.37 -25.03
CA HIS A 719 12.48 -22.97 -25.46
C HIS A 719 13.86 -22.30 -25.34
N GLN A 720 14.57 -22.18 -26.46
CA GLN A 720 15.94 -21.65 -26.51
C GLN A 720 16.12 -20.28 -25.86
N SER A 721 15.08 -19.43 -25.86
CA SER A 721 15.11 -18.06 -25.29
C SER A 721 15.22 -18.00 -23.77
N LYS A 722 15.04 -19.11 -23.03
CA LYS A 722 15.08 -19.14 -21.56
C LYS A 722 16.21 -20.00 -20.97
N LYS A 723 17.16 -20.46 -21.80
CA LYS A 723 18.12 -21.50 -21.42
C LYS A 723 18.88 -21.20 -20.11
N GLU A 724 19.37 -19.97 -19.95
CA GLU A 724 20.16 -19.58 -18.78
C GLU A 724 19.34 -19.54 -17.47
N ASP A 725 18.09 -19.03 -17.53
CA ASP A 725 17.16 -19.07 -16.39
C ASP A 725 16.84 -20.51 -16.00
N VAL A 726 16.50 -21.34 -16.98
CA VAL A 726 16.16 -22.77 -16.76
C VAL A 726 17.33 -23.56 -16.17
N GLU A 727 18.57 -23.16 -16.47
CA GLU A 727 19.79 -23.76 -15.92
C GLU A 727 20.04 -23.32 -14.46
N LYS A 728 19.88 -22.02 -14.14
CA LYS A 728 19.89 -21.50 -12.75
C LYS A 728 18.80 -22.15 -11.90
N ILE A 729 17.58 -22.25 -12.44
CA ILE A 729 16.42 -22.87 -11.79
C ILE A 729 16.69 -24.36 -11.53
N THR A 730 17.28 -25.08 -12.49
CA THR A 730 17.69 -26.48 -12.32
C THR A 730 18.63 -26.65 -11.14
N GLN A 731 19.69 -25.83 -11.06
CA GLN A 731 20.68 -25.91 -9.98
C GLN A 731 20.04 -25.75 -8.59
N VAL A 732 19.07 -24.84 -8.44
CA VAL A 732 18.39 -24.65 -7.15
C VAL A 732 17.39 -25.78 -6.86
N LEU A 733 16.74 -26.38 -7.86
CA LEU A 733 15.90 -27.57 -7.64
C LEU A 733 16.72 -28.82 -7.29
N ASP A 734 17.89 -29.05 -7.90
CA ASP A 734 18.77 -30.15 -7.51
C ASP A 734 19.34 -29.93 -6.10
N ARG A 735 19.74 -28.69 -5.75
CA ARG A 735 20.08 -28.29 -4.36
C ARG A 735 18.92 -28.46 -3.37
N ALA A 736 17.67 -28.30 -3.83
CA ALA A 736 16.48 -28.54 -3.00
C ALA A 736 16.18 -30.04 -2.82
N VAL A 737 16.40 -30.85 -3.86
CA VAL A 737 16.17 -32.29 -3.84
C VAL A 737 17.32 -33.07 -3.19
N GLY A 738 18.43 -32.41 -2.85
CA GLY A 738 19.58 -33.03 -2.19
C GLY A 738 20.57 -33.69 -3.16
N ARG A 739 20.45 -33.39 -4.46
CA ARG A 739 21.44 -33.77 -5.46
C ARG A 739 22.57 -32.74 -5.45
N SER A 740 23.67 -33.08 -4.77
CA SER A 740 24.93 -32.37 -4.99
C SER A 740 25.45 -32.64 -6.40
N GLU A 741 26.28 -31.75 -6.91
CA GLU A 741 27.10 -32.00 -8.10
C GLU A 741 27.88 -33.30 -7.90
N ALA A 742 27.65 -34.28 -8.78
CA ALA A 742 28.48 -35.46 -8.84
C ALA A 742 29.83 -35.04 -9.44
N THR A 743 30.91 -35.20 -8.68
CA THR A 743 32.27 -34.85 -9.12
C THR A 743 32.60 -35.55 -10.44
N GLU A 744 33.16 -34.78 -11.39
CA GLU A 744 33.53 -35.29 -12.71
C GLU A 744 34.56 -36.44 -12.61
N THR A 745 34.05 -37.66 -12.62
CA THR A 745 34.83 -38.89 -12.74
C THR A 745 34.39 -39.58 -14.02
N GLY A 746 34.94 -39.11 -15.14
CA GLY A 746 34.60 -39.59 -16.47
C GLY A 746 34.81 -41.11 -16.62
N PRO A 747 34.01 -41.79 -17.46
CA PRO A 747 34.01 -43.24 -17.58
C PRO A 747 35.38 -43.76 -18.05
N SER A 748 36.01 -44.60 -17.22
CA SER A 748 37.35 -45.13 -17.45
C SER A 748 37.35 -46.22 -18.53
N ILE A 749 37.87 -45.87 -19.70
CA ILE A 749 38.07 -46.80 -20.83
C ILE A 749 39.06 -47.90 -20.42
N PRO A 750 38.74 -49.20 -20.60
CA PRO A 750 39.66 -50.29 -20.25
C PRO A 750 40.85 -50.34 -21.21
N ARG A 751 42.06 -50.04 -20.72
CA ARG A 751 43.31 -50.22 -21.49
C ARG A 751 43.92 -51.60 -21.30
N ARG A 752 44.47 -52.13 -22.40
CA ARG A 752 45.03 -53.47 -22.54
C ARG A 752 46.56 -53.43 -22.42
N SER A 753 47.13 -54.42 -21.73
CA SER A 753 48.56 -54.84 -21.74
C SER A 753 49.65 -53.89 -21.22
N GLN A 754 50.64 -54.51 -20.55
CA GLN A 754 51.93 -54.02 -20.05
C GLN A 754 53.00 -53.87 -21.18
N PRO A 755 54.29 -53.45 -20.97
CA PRO A 755 55.06 -53.36 -19.71
C PRO A 755 56.03 -52.17 -19.44
N VAL A 756 56.29 -51.98 -18.14
CA VAL A 756 57.57 -51.68 -17.43
C VAL A 756 58.66 -50.83 -18.10
N THR A 757 59.00 -49.70 -17.46
CA THR A 757 60.34 -49.25 -16.98
C THR A 757 60.21 -47.82 -16.37
N ASN A 758 61.13 -47.24 -15.58
CA ASN A 758 61.90 -47.70 -14.41
C ASN A 758 62.46 -46.44 -13.67
N GLN A 759 62.74 -46.50 -12.35
CA GLN A 759 63.34 -45.42 -11.51
C GLN A 759 62.45 -44.15 -11.31
N GLY A 760 62.58 -43.31 -10.28
CA GLY A 760 63.36 -43.34 -9.03
C GLY A 760 62.88 -42.22 -8.04
N PRO A 761 63.17 -42.27 -6.70
CA PRO A 761 62.45 -41.47 -5.69
C PRO A 761 63.29 -40.42 -4.92
N ARG A 762 62.61 -39.47 -4.20
CA ARG A 762 62.99 -38.68 -2.97
C ARG A 762 62.12 -37.38 -2.90
N LEU A 763 61.82 -36.71 -1.77
CA LEU A 763 62.02 -36.93 -0.31
C LEU A 763 60.95 -36.13 0.52
N ARG A 764 60.95 -36.24 1.87
CA ARG A 764 59.99 -35.59 2.82
C ARG A 764 60.67 -34.58 3.78
N GLN A 765 59.93 -33.55 4.24
CA GLN A 765 60.00 -32.82 5.54
C GLN A 765 58.77 -31.89 5.67
N SER A 766 58.09 -31.53 6.79
CA SER A 766 58.14 -31.77 8.26
C SER A 766 59.14 -30.94 9.10
N ILE A 767 58.81 -30.33 10.27
CA ILE A 767 57.56 -30.17 11.07
C ILE A 767 57.79 -29.10 12.19
N SER A 768 56.74 -28.56 12.85
CA SER A 768 56.79 -27.75 14.13
C SER A 768 57.34 -26.29 14.03
N SER A 769 57.11 -25.29 14.93
CA SER A 769 56.59 -25.24 16.32
C SER A 769 55.86 -23.91 16.67
N ALA A 770 55.13 -23.84 17.80
CA ALA A 770 54.54 -22.61 18.40
C ALA A 770 55.34 -22.10 19.64
N PRO A 771 55.03 -20.93 20.25
CA PRO A 771 54.30 -20.94 21.55
C PRO A 771 53.41 -19.69 21.88
N LYS A 772 52.86 -19.64 23.12
CA LYS A 772 51.78 -18.77 23.65
C LYS A 772 52.24 -17.47 24.35
N ARG A 773 51.40 -16.41 24.37
CA ARG A 773 51.21 -15.33 25.41
C ARG A 773 50.23 -14.24 24.90
N LYS A 774 49.52 -13.39 25.68
CA LYS A 774 49.11 -13.34 27.12
C LYS A 774 47.91 -12.35 27.25
N VAL A 775 47.11 -12.42 28.32
CA VAL A 775 45.91 -11.55 28.54
C VAL A 775 46.18 -10.35 29.48
N LYS A 776 45.47 -9.23 29.28
CA LYS A 776 45.20 -8.16 30.28
C LYS A 776 43.77 -7.61 30.07
N GLY A 777 43.12 -7.16 31.15
CA GLY A 777 41.78 -6.53 31.12
C GLY A 777 41.76 -5.08 31.66
N PRO A 778 40.61 -4.37 31.61
CA PRO A 778 40.51 -2.93 31.87
C PRO A 778 39.81 -2.53 33.19
N LEU A 779 40.20 -1.39 33.76
CA LEU A 779 39.57 -0.64 34.87
C LEU A 779 40.11 0.81 34.87
N PRO A 780 39.47 1.82 35.50
CA PRO A 780 38.05 1.94 35.90
C PRO A 780 37.41 3.31 35.52
N VAL A 781 36.15 3.51 35.93
CA VAL A 781 35.32 4.73 35.75
C VAL A 781 35.75 5.90 36.66
N LYS A 782 35.52 7.15 36.21
CA LYS A 782 35.37 8.35 37.07
C LYS A 782 34.11 9.17 36.72
N LYS A 783 33.71 10.09 37.61
CA LYS A 783 32.43 10.83 37.62
C LYS A 783 32.65 12.35 37.70
N ARG A 784 31.63 13.10 37.24
CA ARG A 784 31.30 14.53 37.49
C ARG A 784 32.22 15.61 36.90
N GLY A 785 31.60 16.77 36.69
CA GLY A 785 32.13 18.01 36.14
C GLY A 785 30.95 18.75 35.49
N ASP A 786 30.53 19.87 36.06
CA ASP A 786 29.43 20.72 35.58
C ASP A 786 30.02 21.97 34.89
N ASP A 787 29.43 22.39 33.77
CA ASP A 787 29.33 23.77 33.23
C ASP A 787 28.55 23.75 31.89
#